data_AF-A0A952N9B9-F1
#
_entry.id   AF-A0A952N9B9-F1
#
_cell.length_a   1.000
_cell.length_b   1.000
_cell.length_c   1.000
_cell.angle_alpha   90.00
_cell.angle_beta   90.00
_cell.angle_gamma   90.00
#
_symmetry.space_group_name_H-M   'P 1'
#
loop_
_entity.id
_entity.type
_entity.pdbx_description
1 polymer ?
#
loop_
_entity_poly.entity_id
_entity_poly.type
_entity_poly.pdbx_seq_one_letter_code
_entity_poly.pdbx_strand_id
1 'polypeptide(L)'
;MIQFKYFSVIVFLSQVSMFAQEASALYPLTSSTATAVSVNGNVIGFNESFSGMVINNYSGPSSSQRITTTDGSWSGESGQNNDRYIQFAVTPQDGNNFNVTSITMSIGAAGGGNMRANIRYSNDSTFATSELLNPTPLVLPSGAFLSPLPNYQLNYSVYDGQVFYLRVYPWYTTSSTGKYVCLQNVNITGTTVGAAIINISAASLNSFGATVSGTSSSSEQYTVSGSSLIGNILINAPQNYEISLNNSTYSQNLEIQQTNGIVSATSVYARFSPTSASGTMQAVINHASLNAGPKNVNVEGIAIASEPTVPSAVTFGTVTGNSIQVNFFGGNGAKRLLIIKQDSNVDWLPTDGEIVSGVSNNFLDAVNQSNGNKAVYNGDGSSVTVTGLSSNISYHFAVVEFNEGENNSQNYLTASYGIAIQTTLAVPTITINPASLNFGNIGVGITSAEKVYTLSGATLSPSSGSILVSAPSGYELSLTSGGGYSSSVSVPYTNNILASTNIYVRFTPTSIGNYNGVITNVGGSAPTQNIDVLGSGMVPNSAQNVDIIVAQDGTGNFVTIQEAINSIPANNSVMKVILIKKGTYNEKIFITNSNITLVGEERENTKIVYAELRSNWHITSGGSDWGAATLNINSGVSNLVLANLTIYNNYGSLYGSTDHQFAIRGATADRITIINCDIKADGGDTLSLWNVSSGKYYHYNCYFEGYVDFVCPRGWCYISDSRFYQRSASASASIWYDGSSNQNSKFVIRNSRFEGVPNFALGRHHLDAQFYLIDNTFSFN
;
A
#
# COMPACT_ATOMS: atom_id res chain seq x y z
N MET A 1 -61.88 39.33 38.44
CA MET A 1 -62.50 40.39 37.63
C MET A 1 -61.47 41.49 37.37
N ILE A 2 -60.56 41.30 36.41
CA ILE A 2 -59.68 42.34 35.89
C ILE A 2 -59.53 42.06 34.39
N GLN A 3 -60.02 42.99 33.57
CA GLN A 3 -60.04 42.95 32.12
C GLN A 3 -58.64 43.10 31.53
N PHE A 4 -58.27 42.27 30.56
CA PHE A 4 -57.25 42.61 29.58
C PHE A 4 -57.93 43.17 28.33
N LYS A 5 -57.63 44.45 28.06
CA LYS A 5 -58.08 45.20 26.88
C LYS A 5 -57.44 44.63 25.62
N TYR A 6 -58.28 44.38 24.61
CA TYR A 6 -57.88 44.20 23.23
C TYR A 6 -57.14 45.46 22.75
N PHE A 7 -55.86 45.31 22.41
CA PHE A 7 -55.13 46.27 21.60
C PHE A 7 -55.30 45.84 20.14
N SER A 8 -56.30 46.40 19.46
CA SER A 8 -56.39 46.33 18.01
C SER A 8 -55.30 47.23 17.43
N VAL A 9 -54.16 46.64 17.06
CA VAL A 9 -53.19 47.30 16.19
C VAL A 9 -53.81 47.29 14.79
N ILE A 10 -54.45 48.41 14.44
CA ILE A 10 -54.79 48.72 13.05
C ILE A 10 -53.46 48.99 12.35
N VAL A 11 -52.92 47.96 11.68
CA VAL A 11 -51.85 48.13 10.69
C VAL A 11 -52.50 48.77 9.48
N PHE A 12 -52.25 50.07 9.28
CA PHE A 12 -52.45 50.69 7.99
C PHE A 12 -51.51 50.02 6.99
N LEU A 13 -51.99 49.02 6.25
CA LEU A 13 -51.38 48.65 4.97
C LEU A 13 -51.72 49.78 3.99
N SER A 14 -50.91 50.84 4.00
CA SER A 14 -50.79 51.65 2.80
C SER A 14 -50.20 50.75 1.73
N GLN A 15 -50.95 50.51 0.65
CA GLN A 15 -50.35 50.09 -0.61
C GLN A 15 -49.31 51.14 -0.99
N VAL A 16 -48.06 50.91 -0.60
CA VAL A 16 -46.92 51.62 -1.17
C VAL A 16 -46.79 51.05 -2.56
N SER A 17 -47.33 51.77 -3.53
CA SER A 17 -46.96 51.61 -4.93
C SER A 17 -45.43 51.65 -4.98
N MET A 18 -44.79 50.50 -5.18
CA MET A 18 -43.34 50.39 -5.26
C MET A 18 -42.90 51.02 -6.59
N PHE A 19 -42.64 52.32 -6.57
CA PHE A 19 -42.03 53.00 -7.69
C PHE A 19 -40.55 52.61 -7.76
N ALA A 20 -40.09 52.25 -8.95
CA ALA A 20 -38.67 52.05 -9.20
C ALA A 20 -37.90 53.33 -8.84
N GLN A 21 -36.91 53.20 -7.96
CA GLN A 21 -36.03 54.29 -7.56
C GLN A 21 -34.69 54.14 -8.28
N GLU A 22 -34.14 55.21 -8.83
CA GLU A 22 -32.78 55.18 -9.38
C GLU A 22 -31.75 54.85 -8.30
N ALA A 23 -30.82 53.95 -8.62
CA ALA A 23 -29.74 53.57 -7.73
C ALA A 23 -28.42 53.43 -8.49
N SER A 24 -27.31 53.73 -7.81
CA SER A 24 -25.98 53.63 -8.39
C SER A 24 -24.88 53.40 -7.36
N ALA A 25 -23.79 52.78 -7.82
CA ALA A 25 -22.52 52.67 -7.14
C ALA A 25 -21.41 53.24 -8.04
N LEU A 26 -20.95 54.46 -7.71
CA LEU A 26 -19.92 55.18 -8.44
C LEU A 26 -18.58 55.07 -7.71
N TYR A 27 -17.56 54.66 -8.44
CA TYR A 27 -16.17 54.60 -8.03
C TYR A 27 -15.41 55.73 -8.74
N PRO A 28 -15.13 56.87 -8.06
CA PRO A 28 -14.50 58.02 -8.70
C PRO A 28 -13.06 57.73 -9.14
N LEU A 29 -12.28 57.06 -8.27
CA LEU A 29 -10.91 56.60 -8.53
C LEU A 29 -9.95 57.72 -8.99
N THR A 30 -10.02 58.89 -8.32
CA THR A 30 -9.24 60.10 -8.65
C THR A 30 -8.15 60.48 -7.64
N SER A 31 -8.16 59.86 -6.46
CA SER A 31 -7.17 60.10 -5.41
C SER A 31 -7.18 58.96 -4.39
N SER A 32 -6.15 58.90 -3.54
CA SER A 32 -6.07 57.92 -2.45
C SER A 32 -7.21 58.06 -1.42
N THR A 33 -7.84 59.22 -1.35
CA THR A 33 -9.02 59.51 -0.51
C THR A 33 -10.35 59.26 -1.24
N ALA A 34 -10.34 59.05 -2.56
CA ALA A 34 -11.51 58.82 -3.41
C ALA A 34 -11.65 57.34 -3.84
N THR A 35 -11.14 56.43 -3.01
CA THR A 35 -11.28 54.97 -3.16
C THR A 35 -12.62 54.45 -2.60
N ALA A 36 -13.31 55.26 -1.79
CA ALA A 36 -14.64 54.91 -1.29
C ALA A 36 -15.68 55.01 -2.41
N VAL A 37 -16.52 53.99 -2.51
CA VAL A 37 -17.67 53.96 -3.41
C VAL A 37 -18.73 54.96 -2.94
N SER A 38 -19.20 55.80 -3.87
CA SER A 38 -20.33 56.70 -3.64
C SER A 38 -21.61 56.01 -4.09
N VAL A 39 -22.53 55.81 -3.16
CA VAL A 39 -23.82 55.16 -3.44
C VAL A 39 -24.97 56.17 -3.54
N ASN A 40 -25.93 55.90 -4.41
CA ASN A 40 -27.22 56.58 -4.49
C ASN A 40 -28.33 55.54 -4.56
N GLY A 41 -29.50 55.82 -3.96
CA GLY A 41 -30.62 54.87 -3.88
C GLY A 41 -30.37 53.69 -2.93
N ASN A 42 -31.22 52.66 -2.99
CA ASN A 42 -31.24 51.54 -2.03
C ASN A 42 -30.26 50.43 -2.41
N VAL A 43 -28.98 50.77 -2.57
CA VAL A 43 -27.88 49.83 -2.82
C VAL A 43 -26.76 50.04 -1.82
N ILE A 44 -25.94 49.00 -1.65
CA ILE A 44 -24.70 49.01 -0.91
C ILE A 44 -23.57 48.70 -1.90
N GLY A 45 -22.63 49.63 -2.03
CA GLY A 45 -21.42 49.43 -2.81
C GLY A 45 -20.33 48.82 -1.93
N PHE A 46 -19.56 47.89 -2.47
CA PHE A 46 -18.36 47.38 -1.81
C PHE A 46 -17.14 48.16 -2.27
N ASN A 47 -16.09 48.25 -1.45
CA ASN A 47 -14.83 48.84 -1.89
C ASN A 47 -14.22 48.02 -3.05
N GLU A 48 -13.46 48.69 -3.91
CA GLU A 48 -12.69 48.00 -4.95
C GLU A 48 -11.74 46.96 -4.34
N SER A 49 -11.53 45.87 -5.07
CA SER A 49 -10.65 44.78 -4.66
C SER A 49 -9.84 44.28 -5.84
N PHE A 50 -8.73 43.60 -5.56
CA PHE A 50 -7.73 43.24 -6.57
C PHE A 50 -7.27 41.79 -6.39
N SER A 51 -6.99 41.12 -7.51
CA SER A 51 -6.22 39.88 -7.54
C SER A 51 -5.04 40.08 -8.48
N GLY A 52 -3.82 39.77 -8.02
CA GLY A 52 -2.58 39.92 -8.80
C GLY A 52 -2.25 41.35 -9.25
N MET A 53 -2.92 42.37 -8.68
CA MET A 53 -2.84 43.77 -9.10
C MET A 53 -2.67 44.70 -7.89
N VAL A 54 -2.05 45.86 -8.10
CA VAL A 54 -1.83 46.88 -7.08
C VAL A 54 -1.99 48.29 -7.64
N ILE A 55 -2.53 49.20 -6.83
CA ILE A 55 -2.60 50.63 -7.15
C ILE A 55 -1.19 51.22 -7.06
N ASN A 56 -0.75 51.87 -8.14
CA ASN A 56 0.54 52.55 -8.18
C ASN A 56 0.42 54.00 -7.68
N ASN A 57 -0.46 54.80 -8.29
CA ASN A 57 -0.76 56.18 -7.90
C ASN A 57 -2.01 56.69 -8.68
N TYR A 58 -2.33 57.97 -8.53
CA TYR A 58 -3.47 58.62 -9.19
C TYR A 58 -3.02 59.67 -10.22
N SER A 59 -1.96 59.36 -10.96
CA SER A 59 -1.38 60.27 -11.96
C SER A 59 -1.69 59.84 -13.40
N GLY A 60 -2.75 59.07 -13.61
CA GLY A 60 -3.21 58.67 -14.94
C GLY A 60 -3.85 59.83 -15.71
N PRO A 61 -4.35 59.57 -16.92
CA PRO A 61 -5.13 60.56 -17.67
C PRO A 61 -6.24 61.15 -16.79
N SER A 62 -6.33 62.48 -16.72
CA SER A 62 -7.29 63.20 -15.86
C SER A 62 -7.20 62.87 -14.35
N SER A 63 -6.01 62.57 -13.84
CA SER A 63 -5.75 62.17 -12.44
C SER A 63 -6.39 60.83 -12.05
N SER A 64 -6.51 59.92 -13.00
CA SER A 64 -7.08 58.59 -12.77
C SER A 64 -6.15 57.63 -12.05
N GLN A 65 -6.75 56.61 -11.45
CA GLN A 65 -6.04 55.53 -10.78
C GLN A 65 -5.25 54.71 -11.78
N ARG A 66 -3.94 54.58 -11.54
CA ARG A 66 -3.02 53.73 -12.29
C ARG A 66 -2.79 52.45 -11.52
N ILE A 67 -3.06 51.32 -12.15
CA ILE A 67 -2.99 50.00 -11.54
C ILE A 67 -2.04 49.15 -12.37
N THR A 68 -1.19 48.37 -11.72
CA THR A 68 -0.22 47.47 -12.35
C THR A 68 -0.19 46.11 -11.66
N THR A 69 0.59 45.15 -12.18
CA THR A 69 0.79 43.86 -11.52
C THR A 69 1.52 44.06 -10.19
N THR A 70 1.38 43.11 -9.26
CA THR A 70 2.03 43.19 -7.93
C THR A 70 3.55 43.32 -7.98
N ASP A 71 4.18 42.86 -9.06
CA ASP A 71 5.63 42.95 -9.31
C ASP A 71 6.01 44.06 -10.32
N GLY A 72 5.04 44.84 -10.80
CA GLY A 72 5.24 45.89 -11.81
C GLY A 72 5.66 45.41 -13.20
N SER A 73 5.65 44.09 -13.44
CA SER A 73 6.12 43.43 -14.66
C SER A 73 5.00 42.70 -15.41
N TRP A 74 4.94 42.89 -16.72
CA TRP A 74 3.99 42.23 -17.62
C TRP A 74 4.73 41.20 -18.48
N SER A 75 4.18 39.99 -18.58
CA SER A 75 4.86 38.86 -19.26
C SER A 75 4.68 38.84 -20.78
N GLY A 76 3.80 39.69 -21.33
CA GLY A 76 3.49 39.67 -22.75
C GLY A 76 2.45 38.62 -23.08
N GLU A 77 1.18 38.92 -22.83
CA GLU A 77 0.10 37.95 -22.94
C GLU A 77 -0.71 38.09 -24.24
N SER A 78 -1.15 36.97 -24.82
CA SER A 78 -2.05 36.96 -25.98
C SER A 78 -3.54 37.09 -25.61
N GLY A 79 -3.87 37.04 -24.32
CA GLY A 79 -5.24 37.09 -23.83
C GLY A 79 -5.32 37.35 -22.32
N GLN A 80 -6.57 37.39 -21.82
CA GLN A 80 -6.90 37.60 -20.42
C GLN A 80 -6.24 36.54 -19.51
N ASN A 81 -5.71 36.99 -18.37
CA ASN A 81 -5.30 36.16 -17.25
C ASN A 81 -6.39 36.22 -16.16
N ASN A 82 -6.99 35.08 -15.81
CA ASN A 82 -8.12 35.03 -14.87
C ASN A 82 -7.73 35.27 -13.40
N ASP A 83 -6.45 35.16 -13.06
CA ASP A 83 -5.95 35.42 -11.71
C ASP A 83 -5.62 36.91 -11.49
N ARG A 84 -5.73 37.73 -12.55
CA ARG A 84 -5.38 39.15 -12.55
C ARG A 84 -6.57 40.02 -12.88
N TYR A 85 -7.16 40.63 -11.87
CA TYR A 85 -8.34 41.47 -12.06
C TYR A 85 -8.49 42.58 -11.03
N ILE A 86 -9.31 43.55 -11.41
CA ILE A 86 -9.84 44.61 -10.56
C ILE A 86 -11.34 44.36 -10.44
N GLN A 87 -11.85 44.25 -9.23
CA GLN A 87 -13.23 43.89 -8.95
C GLN A 87 -13.98 45.02 -8.24
N PHE A 88 -15.18 45.29 -8.74
CA PHE A 88 -16.20 46.15 -8.15
C PHE A 88 -17.43 45.31 -7.82
N ALA A 89 -18.17 45.69 -6.79
CA ALA A 89 -19.38 44.98 -6.44
C ALA A 89 -20.47 45.89 -5.87
N VAL A 90 -21.72 45.51 -6.07
CA VAL A 90 -22.89 46.21 -5.54
C VAL A 90 -23.97 45.20 -5.19
N THR A 91 -24.68 45.43 -4.09
CA THR A 91 -25.82 44.62 -3.66
C THR A 91 -27.00 45.55 -3.35
N PRO A 92 -28.26 45.14 -3.58
CA PRO A 92 -29.39 45.89 -3.04
C PRO A 92 -29.34 45.94 -1.50
N GLN A 93 -29.89 46.99 -0.90
CA GLN A 93 -30.18 46.98 0.53
C GLN A 93 -31.27 45.95 0.85
N ASP A 94 -31.18 45.31 2.02
CA ASP A 94 -32.13 44.30 2.50
C ASP A 94 -33.60 44.70 2.21
N GLY A 95 -34.36 43.74 1.68
CA GLY A 95 -35.75 43.96 1.27
C GLY A 95 -35.93 44.68 -0.06
N ASN A 96 -34.88 44.85 -0.87
CA ASN A 96 -34.95 45.39 -2.24
C ASN A 96 -34.33 44.43 -3.26
N ASN A 97 -34.79 44.53 -4.50
CA ASN A 97 -34.10 44.00 -5.68
C ASN A 97 -33.47 45.18 -6.44
N PHE A 98 -32.35 44.93 -7.11
CA PHE A 98 -31.65 45.91 -7.94
C PHE A 98 -31.54 45.41 -9.38
N ASN A 99 -32.14 46.12 -10.33
CA ASN A 99 -31.97 45.85 -11.75
C ASN A 99 -30.87 46.73 -12.32
N VAL A 100 -29.71 46.14 -12.63
CA VAL A 100 -28.59 46.83 -13.26
C VAL A 100 -28.96 47.15 -14.72
N THR A 101 -29.01 48.44 -15.05
CA THR A 101 -29.40 48.91 -16.39
C THR A 101 -28.22 49.43 -17.19
N SER A 102 -27.18 49.97 -16.54
CA SER A 102 -25.99 50.39 -17.26
C SER A 102 -24.71 50.31 -16.43
N ILE A 103 -23.61 50.06 -17.14
CA ILE A 103 -22.24 50.15 -16.61
C ILE A 103 -21.46 51.10 -17.49
N THR A 104 -20.95 52.18 -16.88
CA THR A 104 -20.06 53.13 -17.56
C THR A 104 -18.71 53.17 -16.87
N MET A 105 -17.64 53.39 -17.62
CA MET A 105 -16.32 53.63 -17.03
C MET A 105 -15.40 54.41 -17.96
N SER A 106 -14.46 55.13 -17.38
CA SER A 106 -13.30 55.64 -18.10
C SER A 106 -12.15 54.66 -17.94
N ILE A 107 -11.75 54.02 -19.03
CA ILE A 107 -10.67 53.03 -19.05
C ILE A 107 -9.65 53.36 -20.13
N GLY A 108 -8.37 53.26 -19.78
CA GLY A 108 -7.23 53.61 -20.63
C GLY A 108 -5.95 52.97 -20.13
N ALA A 109 -4.81 53.42 -20.65
CA ALA A 109 -3.50 52.93 -20.24
C ALA A 109 -2.51 54.07 -20.01
N ALA A 110 -1.42 53.78 -19.29
CA ALA A 110 -0.28 54.67 -19.18
C ALA A 110 1.04 53.88 -19.31
N GLY A 111 2.05 54.51 -19.92
CA GLY A 111 3.37 53.93 -20.13
C GLY A 111 3.52 53.08 -21.40
N GLY A 112 2.46 52.87 -22.19
CA GLY A 112 2.51 52.16 -23.48
C GLY A 112 1.12 51.74 -24.02
N GLY A 113 1.01 51.55 -25.34
CA GLY A 113 -0.27 51.31 -26.05
C GLY A 113 -0.68 49.84 -26.28
N ASN A 114 0.08 48.88 -25.75
CA ASN A 114 -0.20 47.45 -25.91
C ASN A 114 -1.12 46.87 -24.83
N MET A 115 -1.74 47.73 -24.01
CA MET A 115 -2.66 47.28 -22.96
C MET A 115 -3.99 46.86 -23.57
N ARG A 116 -4.51 45.74 -23.07
CA ARG A 116 -5.81 45.17 -23.44
C ARG A 116 -6.61 44.90 -22.18
N ALA A 117 -7.93 44.83 -22.30
CA ALA A 117 -8.77 44.42 -21.19
C ALA A 117 -10.05 43.72 -21.65
N ASN A 118 -10.52 42.80 -20.81
CA ASN A 118 -11.87 42.28 -20.84
C ASN A 118 -12.62 42.70 -19.58
N ILE A 119 -13.92 42.87 -19.70
CA ILE A 119 -14.80 43.26 -18.61
C ILE A 119 -15.91 42.20 -18.54
N ARG A 120 -16.04 41.58 -17.37
CA ARG A 120 -17.04 40.54 -17.13
C ARG A 120 -17.86 40.84 -15.90
N TYR A 121 -19.08 40.32 -15.85
CA TYR A 121 -19.92 40.40 -14.67
C TYR A 121 -20.50 39.04 -14.27
N SER A 122 -20.93 38.93 -13.02
CA SER A 122 -21.53 37.72 -12.45
C SER A 122 -22.28 38.02 -11.14
N ASN A 123 -23.21 37.16 -10.73
CA ASN A 123 -23.69 37.10 -9.34
C ASN A 123 -23.02 36.00 -8.50
N ASP A 124 -22.12 35.23 -9.11
CA ASP A 124 -21.28 34.24 -8.46
C ASP A 124 -19.91 34.85 -8.18
N SER A 125 -19.56 34.90 -6.88
CA SER A 125 -18.28 35.45 -6.41
C SER A 125 -17.04 34.73 -6.96
N THR A 126 -17.19 33.46 -7.38
CA THR A 126 -16.09 32.68 -8.00
C THR A 126 -15.92 33.00 -9.49
N PHE A 127 -16.92 33.62 -10.13
CA PHE A 127 -17.02 33.86 -11.57
C PHE A 127 -17.03 32.58 -12.42
N ALA A 128 -17.40 31.43 -11.86
CA ALA A 128 -17.54 30.18 -12.63
C ALA A 128 -18.60 30.33 -13.72
N THR A 129 -19.70 31.03 -13.42
CA THR A 129 -20.67 31.50 -14.40
C THR A 129 -20.56 33.01 -14.56
N SER A 130 -19.92 33.50 -15.63
CA SER A 130 -19.77 34.94 -15.90
C SER A 130 -20.04 35.30 -17.34
N GLU A 131 -20.52 36.52 -17.56
CA GLU A 131 -20.80 37.06 -18.88
C GLU A 131 -19.80 38.15 -19.27
N LEU A 132 -19.45 38.18 -20.56
CA LEU A 132 -18.50 39.15 -21.12
C LEU A 132 -19.26 40.37 -21.66
N LEU A 133 -18.91 41.57 -21.17
CA LEU A 133 -19.54 42.83 -21.61
C LEU A 133 -19.01 43.33 -22.95
N ASN A 134 -17.69 43.22 -23.16
CA ASN A 134 -17.05 43.64 -24.40
C ASN A 134 -16.90 42.45 -25.37
N PRO A 135 -17.54 42.47 -26.55
CA PRO A 135 -17.51 41.32 -27.47
C PRO A 135 -16.11 41.03 -28.04
N THR A 136 -15.23 42.03 -28.05
CA THR A 136 -13.81 41.89 -28.39
C THR A 136 -12.94 42.56 -27.32
N PRO A 137 -11.71 42.07 -27.07
CA PRO A 137 -10.78 42.72 -26.16
C PRO A 137 -10.63 44.21 -26.42
N LEU A 138 -10.81 45.02 -25.37
CA LEU A 138 -10.61 46.46 -25.44
C LEU A 138 -9.15 46.77 -25.75
N VAL A 139 -8.91 47.72 -26.66
CA VAL A 139 -7.57 48.25 -26.98
C VAL A 139 -7.39 49.58 -26.26
N LEU A 140 -6.62 49.60 -25.16
CA LEU A 140 -6.57 50.76 -24.29
C LEU A 140 -5.52 51.79 -24.75
N PRO A 141 -5.91 53.04 -25.06
CA PRO A 141 -4.97 54.05 -25.52
C PRO A 141 -4.02 54.49 -24.40
N SER A 142 -2.76 54.75 -24.74
CA SER A 142 -1.77 55.24 -23.78
C SER A 142 -1.92 56.76 -23.58
N GLY A 143 -2.01 57.21 -22.32
CA GLY A 143 -2.09 58.62 -21.97
C GLY A 143 -3.47 59.25 -22.17
N ALA A 144 -4.48 58.45 -22.54
CA ALA A 144 -5.86 58.89 -22.71
C ALA A 144 -6.83 57.78 -22.29
N PHE A 145 -8.12 58.10 -22.21
CA PHE A 145 -9.19 57.11 -22.11
C PHE A 145 -9.72 56.72 -23.48
N LEU A 146 -10.39 55.58 -23.56
CA LEU A 146 -11.20 55.21 -24.72
C LEU A 146 -12.19 56.32 -25.09
N SER A 147 -12.34 56.59 -26.39
CA SER A 147 -13.33 57.51 -26.94
C SER A 147 -14.04 56.84 -28.12
N PRO A 148 -15.36 56.57 -28.03
CA PRO A 148 -16.23 56.83 -26.89
C PRO A 148 -15.88 55.97 -25.66
N LEU A 149 -16.27 56.44 -24.48
CA LEU A 149 -16.12 55.67 -23.23
C LEU A 149 -17.00 54.42 -23.28
N PRO A 150 -16.56 53.29 -22.69
CA PRO A 150 -17.43 52.13 -22.51
C PRO A 150 -18.71 52.48 -21.75
N ASN A 151 -19.83 52.16 -22.38
CA ASN A 151 -21.18 52.28 -21.84
C ASN A 151 -21.95 51.02 -22.25
N TYR A 152 -22.09 50.09 -21.31
CA TYR A 152 -22.78 48.83 -21.50
C TYR A 152 -24.20 48.94 -20.97
N GLN A 153 -25.18 48.68 -21.83
CA GLN A 153 -26.59 48.58 -21.43
C GLN A 153 -26.89 47.15 -20.99
N LEU A 154 -27.58 47.00 -19.87
CA LEU A 154 -27.92 45.73 -19.23
C LEU A 154 -29.39 45.70 -18.84
N ASN A 155 -29.86 44.49 -18.56
CA ASN A 155 -31.13 44.26 -17.87
C ASN A 155 -30.93 43.06 -16.95
N TYR A 156 -30.18 43.27 -15.87
CA TYR A 156 -29.76 42.21 -14.98
C TYR A 156 -30.29 42.41 -13.57
N SER A 157 -31.17 41.50 -13.13
CA SER A 157 -31.78 41.55 -11.80
C SER A 157 -30.89 40.89 -10.75
N VAL A 158 -30.64 41.63 -9.69
CA VAL A 158 -29.94 41.20 -8.47
C VAL A 158 -30.98 41.16 -7.37
N TYR A 159 -31.35 39.97 -6.94
CA TYR A 159 -32.38 39.80 -5.91
C TYR A 159 -31.83 40.09 -4.52
N ASP A 160 -32.73 40.37 -3.57
CA ASP A 160 -32.39 40.53 -2.15
C ASP A 160 -31.44 39.42 -1.65
N GLY A 161 -30.37 39.83 -0.96
CA GLY A 161 -29.28 38.95 -0.52
C GLY A 161 -28.27 38.51 -1.59
N GLN A 162 -28.43 38.89 -2.86
CA GLN A 162 -27.44 38.63 -3.92
C GLN A 162 -26.49 39.82 -4.13
N VAL A 163 -25.33 39.56 -4.75
CA VAL A 163 -24.34 40.59 -5.07
C VAL A 163 -24.07 40.56 -6.58
N PHE A 164 -24.01 41.74 -7.20
CA PHE A 164 -23.50 41.92 -8.55
C PHE A 164 -22.01 42.21 -8.51
N TYR A 165 -21.21 41.39 -9.19
CA TYR A 165 -19.77 41.57 -9.33
C TYR A 165 -19.42 41.99 -10.74
N LEU A 166 -18.48 42.93 -10.86
CA LEU A 166 -17.89 43.40 -12.10
C LEU A 166 -16.37 43.25 -12.01
N ARG A 167 -15.74 42.55 -12.95
CA ARG A 167 -14.28 42.40 -13.02
C ARG A 167 -13.72 42.95 -14.32
N VAL A 168 -12.64 43.73 -14.20
CA VAL A 168 -11.79 44.16 -15.31
C VAL A 168 -10.53 43.30 -15.28
N TYR A 169 -10.24 42.62 -16.39
CA TYR A 169 -9.10 41.73 -16.58
C TYR A 169 -8.12 42.34 -17.60
N PRO A 170 -7.11 43.11 -17.15
CA PRO A 170 -6.13 43.71 -18.03
C PRO A 170 -4.96 42.76 -18.35
N TRP A 171 -4.39 42.89 -19.55
CA TRP A 171 -3.13 42.25 -19.93
C TRP A 171 -2.36 43.13 -20.93
N TYR A 172 -1.06 42.88 -21.08
CA TYR A 172 -0.21 43.70 -21.95
C TYR A 172 0.47 42.81 -22.98
N THR A 173 0.30 43.09 -24.28
CA THR A 173 0.61 42.10 -25.33
C THR A 173 2.10 41.86 -25.60
N THR A 174 3.00 42.54 -24.90
CA THR A 174 4.46 42.44 -25.05
C THR A 174 5.12 42.51 -23.69
N SER A 175 6.15 41.72 -23.40
CA SER A 175 6.80 41.80 -22.08
C SER A 175 7.35 43.21 -21.80
N SER A 176 6.98 43.79 -20.66
CA SER A 176 7.36 45.17 -20.32
C SER A 176 7.14 45.48 -18.84
N THR A 177 7.84 46.50 -18.33
CA THR A 177 7.63 47.08 -17.00
C THR A 177 7.11 48.51 -17.11
N GLY A 178 6.60 49.07 -16.01
CA GLY A 178 6.12 50.46 -15.97
C GLY A 178 4.91 50.69 -16.88
N LYS A 179 4.04 49.69 -17.01
CA LYS A 179 2.75 49.76 -17.73
C LYS A 179 1.61 49.68 -16.74
N TYR A 180 0.56 50.44 -17.03
CA TYR A 180 -0.56 50.63 -16.11
C TYR A 180 -1.87 50.62 -16.88
N VAL A 181 -2.86 49.90 -16.36
CA VAL A 181 -4.26 50.16 -16.71
C VAL A 181 -4.72 51.37 -15.89
N CYS A 182 -5.48 52.26 -16.52
CA CYS A 182 -6.01 53.45 -15.89
C CYS A 182 -7.53 53.35 -15.81
N LEU A 183 -8.11 53.56 -14.62
CA LEU A 183 -9.55 53.53 -14.39
C LEU A 183 -10.02 54.80 -13.66
N GLN A 184 -11.19 55.29 -14.06
CA GLN A 184 -11.89 56.40 -13.41
C GLN A 184 -13.39 56.28 -13.65
N ASN A 185 -14.21 56.78 -12.72
CA ASN A 185 -15.66 56.87 -12.86
C ASN A 185 -16.32 55.55 -13.26
N VAL A 186 -15.93 54.43 -12.66
CA VAL A 186 -16.65 53.16 -12.85
C VAL A 186 -17.99 53.32 -12.15
N ASN A 187 -19.10 53.23 -12.88
CA ASN A 187 -20.42 53.48 -12.35
C ASN A 187 -21.34 52.31 -12.74
N ILE A 188 -21.88 51.63 -11.73
CA ILE A 188 -22.91 50.60 -11.90
C ILE A 188 -24.22 51.26 -11.54
N THR A 189 -25.13 51.36 -12.51
CA THR A 189 -26.39 52.10 -12.39
C THR A 189 -27.57 51.20 -12.70
N GLY A 190 -28.71 51.52 -12.11
CA GLY A 190 -29.91 50.73 -12.26
C GLY A 190 -31.09 51.33 -11.50
N THR A 191 -32.09 50.49 -11.27
CA THR A 191 -33.24 50.83 -10.44
C THR A 191 -33.45 49.81 -9.34
N THR A 192 -33.81 50.28 -8.15
CA THR A 192 -34.23 49.44 -7.02
C THR A 192 -35.74 49.46 -6.86
N VAL A 193 -36.30 48.30 -6.53
CA VAL A 193 -37.70 48.11 -6.14
C VAL A 193 -37.73 47.25 -4.88
N GLY A 194 -38.77 47.38 -4.04
CA GLY A 194 -38.98 46.44 -2.94
C GLY A 194 -38.97 44.98 -3.41
N ALA A 195 -38.43 44.08 -2.61
CA ALA A 195 -38.34 42.66 -2.97
C ALA A 195 -39.66 41.96 -2.63
N ALA A 196 -40.19 41.21 -3.60
CA ALA A 196 -41.17 40.18 -3.29
C ALA A 196 -40.45 38.95 -2.72
N ILE A 197 -41.03 38.30 -1.72
CA ILE A 197 -40.38 37.21 -0.99
C ILE A 197 -41.20 35.94 -1.17
N ILE A 198 -40.51 34.85 -1.55
CA ILE A 198 -41.01 33.48 -1.49
C ILE A 198 -40.26 32.77 -0.36
N ASN A 199 -40.99 32.10 0.52
CA ASN A 199 -40.44 31.25 1.57
C ASN A 199 -40.89 29.80 1.34
N ILE A 200 -39.92 28.89 1.42
CA ILE A 200 -40.12 27.43 1.39
C ILE A 200 -39.66 26.87 2.74
N SER A 201 -40.38 25.90 3.30
CA SER A 201 -40.01 25.30 4.60
C SER A 201 -38.84 24.32 4.52
N ALA A 202 -38.47 23.86 3.32
CA ALA A 202 -37.41 22.90 3.11
C ALA A 202 -36.70 23.19 1.77
N ALA A 203 -35.37 23.20 1.77
CA ALA A 203 -34.57 23.33 0.54
C ALA A 203 -34.36 21.97 -0.17
N SER A 204 -34.63 20.86 0.51
CA SER A 204 -34.57 19.49 -0.01
C SER A 204 -35.65 18.64 0.66
N LEU A 205 -36.22 17.68 -0.07
CA LEU A 205 -37.08 16.63 0.49
C LEU A 205 -36.26 15.36 0.74
N ASN A 206 -36.82 14.43 1.53
CA ASN A 206 -36.26 13.08 1.65
C ASN A 206 -36.31 12.37 0.30
N SER A 207 -35.46 11.36 0.11
CA SER A 207 -35.53 10.51 -1.08
C SER A 207 -36.89 9.81 -1.14
N PHE A 208 -37.53 9.83 -2.31
CA PHE A 208 -38.77 9.11 -2.60
C PHE A 208 -38.57 7.59 -2.71
N GLY A 209 -37.33 7.11 -2.58
CA GLY A 209 -36.98 5.69 -2.61
C GLY A 209 -37.17 5.04 -3.97
N ALA A 210 -37.14 3.71 -3.97
CA ALA A 210 -37.28 2.89 -5.18
C ALA A 210 -38.75 2.84 -5.63
N THR A 211 -39.02 3.27 -6.87
CA THR A 211 -40.35 3.35 -7.48
C THR A 211 -40.34 2.70 -8.85
N VAL A 212 -41.26 1.75 -9.06
CA VAL A 212 -41.39 1.04 -10.35
C VAL A 212 -41.80 2.02 -11.44
N SER A 213 -41.10 1.99 -12.58
CA SER A 213 -41.43 2.83 -13.74
C SER A 213 -42.89 2.68 -14.17
N GLY A 214 -43.58 3.80 -14.38
CA GLY A 214 -45.01 3.85 -14.71
C GLY A 214 -45.92 3.91 -13.48
N THR A 215 -45.38 3.90 -12.26
CA THR A 215 -46.10 4.11 -11.00
C THR A 215 -45.63 5.36 -10.28
N SER A 216 -46.28 5.73 -9.18
CA SER A 216 -45.89 6.89 -8.37
C SER A 216 -45.60 6.46 -6.93
N SER A 217 -44.56 7.05 -6.35
CA SER A 217 -44.22 6.97 -4.92
C SER A 217 -45.30 7.60 -4.03
N SER A 218 -45.18 7.36 -2.72
CA SER A 218 -45.82 8.19 -1.70
C SER A 218 -45.29 9.63 -1.79
N SER A 219 -46.13 10.59 -1.43
CA SER A 219 -45.75 11.99 -1.44
C SER A 219 -45.00 12.43 -0.18
N GLU A 220 -44.09 13.38 -0.36
CA GLU A 220 -43.46 14.18 0.68
C GLU A 220 -44.10 15.57 0.68
N GLN A 221 -44.05 16.29 1.81
CA GLN A 221 -44.73 17.57 2.00
C GLN A 221 -43.77 18.68 2.42
N TYR A 222 -43.98 19.87 1.90
CA TYR A 222 -43.38 21.12 2.38
C TYR A 222 -44.40 22.27 2.29
N THR A 223 -44.09 23.43 2.85
CA THR A 223 -44.96 24.61 2.76
C THR A 223 -44.32 25.72 1.95
N VAL A 224 -45.14 26.42 1.18
CA VAL A 224 -44.79 27.62 0.42
C VAL A 224 -45.59 28.79 0.97
N SER A 225 -44.92 29.92 1.21
CA SER A 225 -45.56 31.19 1.55
C SER A 225 -44.88 32.34 0.83
N GLY A 226 -45.50 33.51 0.82
CA GLY A 226 -44.87 34.70 0.28
C GLY A 226 -45.50 36.00 0.75
N SER A 227 -44.72 37.06 0.61
CA SER A 227 -45.08 38.42 1.03
C SER A 227 -44.58 39.45 0.02
N SER A 228 -45.26 40.59 -0.04
CA SER A 228 -44.96 41.66 -1.00
C SER A 228 -44.98 41.20 -2.46
N LEU A 229 -45.74 40.13 -2.74
CA LEU A 229 -45.85 39.55 -4.08
C LEU A 229 -46.66 40.49 -5.00
N ILE A 230 -46.22 40.64 -6.24
CA ILE A 230 -46.94 41.38 -7.28
C ILE A 230 -47.48 40.46 -8.39
N GLY A 231 -47.25 39.15 -8.25
CA GLY A 231 -47.84 38.09 -9.05
C GLY A 231 -48.05 36.83 -8.20
N ASN A 232 -48.69 35.83 -8.76
CA ASN A 232 -48.88 34.54 -8.08
C ASN A 232 -47.55 33.78 -7.96
N ILE A 233 -47.50 32.76 -7.10
CA ILE A 233 -46.36 31.85 -7.03
C ILE A 233 -46.61 30.70 -8.01
N LEU A 234 -45.74 30.57 -9.00
CA LEU A 234 -45.70 29.44 -9.93
C LEU A 234 -44.73 28.39 -9.39
N ILE A 235 -45.18 27.14 -9.33
CA ILE A 235 -44.38 25.99 -8.91
C ILE A 235 -44.28 25.03 -10.08
N ASN A 236 -43.06 24.70 -10.48
CA ASN A 236 -42.77 23.91 -11.68
C ASN A 236 -41.94 22.70 -11.23
N ALA A 237 -42.55 21.52 -11.27
CA ALA A 237 -41.88 20.26 -11.02
C ALA A 237 -41.13 19.79 -12.28
N PRO A 238 -39.95 19.18 -12.12
CA PRO A 238 -39.18 18.62 -13.22
C PRO A 238 -39.81 17.32 -13.75
N GLN A 239 -39.32 16.83 -14.89
CA GLN A 239 -39.73 15.53 -15.43
C GLN A 239 -39.56 14.42 -14.38
N ASN A 240 -40.51 13.48 -14.34
CA ASN A 240 -40.60 12.37 -13.37
C ASN A 240 -40.99 12.79 -11.95
N TYR A 241 -41.32 14.06 -11.73
CA TYR A 241 -41.86 14.54 -10.48
C TYR A 241 -43.19 15.24 -10.72
N GLU A 242 -44.09 15.09 -9.76
CA GLU A 242 -45.39 15.76 -9.80
C GLU A 242 -45.67 16.41 -8.45
N ILE A 243 -46.46 17.48 -8.49
CA ILE A 243 -46.79 18.31 -7.34
C ILE A 243 -48.31 18.44 -7.18
N SER A 244 -48.78 18.62 -5.96
CA SER A 244 -50.20 18.75 -5.62
C SER A 244 -50.43 19.71 -4.45
N LEU A 245 -51.58 20.38 -4.43
CA LEU A 245 -52.05 21.18 -3.28
C LEU A 245 -52.99 20.40 -2.34
N ASN A 246 -53.52 19.26 -2.78
CA ASN A 246 -54.52 18.48 -2.05
C ASN A 246 -54.11 17.02 -1.79
N ASN A 247 -52.90 16.64 -2.20
CA ASN A 247 -52.37 15.28 -2.08
C ASN A 247 -53.21 14.22 -2.81
N SER A 248 -53.91 14.59 -3.88
CA SER A 248 -54.79 13.68 -4.65
C SER A 248 -54.74 13.95 -6.14
N THR A 249 -54.77 15.21 -6.55
CA THR A 249 -54.64 15.63 -7.95
C THR A 249 -53.25 16.20 -8.16
N TYR A 250 -52.46 15.54 -9.01
CA TYR A 250 -51.07 15.89 -9.27
C TYR A 250 -50.90 16.48 -10.67
N SER A 251 -49.96 17.41 -10.79
CA SER A 251 -49.58 18.07 -12.05
C SER A 251 -48.09 18.40 -12.04
N GLN A 252 -47.52 18.78 -13.19
CA GLN A 252 -46.15 19.33 -13.24
C GLN A 252 -46.11 20.81 -12.87
N ASN A 253 -47.23 21.52 -12.98
CA ASN A 253 -47.31 22.96 -12.73
C ASN A 253 -48.45 23.26 -11.76
N LEU A 254 -48.16 24.08 -10.76
CA LEU A 254 -49.14 24.65 -9.85
C LEU A 254 -49.00 26.17 -9.82
N GLU A 255 -50.09 26.83 -9.47
CA GLU A 255 -50.13 28.25 -9.20
C GLU A 255 -50.82 28.48 -7.85
N ILE A 256 -50.13 29.14 -6.93
CA ILE A 256 -50.70 29.58 -5.66
C ILE A 256 -51.05 31.06 -5.79
N GLN A 257 -52.35 31.34 -5.76
CA GLN A 257 -52.89 32.68 -5.90
C GLN A 257 -52.51 33.54 -4.67
N GLN A 258 -51.95 34.72 -4.91
CA GLN A 258 -51.73 35.70 -3.85
C GLN A 258 -53.02 36.51 -3.59
N THR A 259 -53.22 36.95 -2.35
CA THR A 259 -54.23 37.94 -2.00
C THR A 259 -53.55 39.14 -1.34
N ASN A 260 -53.65 40.32 -1.96
CA ASN A 260 -53.04 41.57 -1.49
C ASN A 260 -51.53 41.45 -1.19
N GLY A 261 -50.82 40.74 -2.06
CA GLY A 261 -49.38 40.50 -2.00
C GLY A 261 -48.96 39.42 -1.02
N ILE A 262 -49.90 38.66 -0.46
CA ILE A 262 -49.64 37.63 0.54
C ILE A 262 -50.10 36.27 0.03
N VAL A 263 -49.24 35.26 0.23
CA VAL A 263 -49.59 33.84 0.19
C VAL A 263 -49.31 33.28 1.59
N SER A 264 -50.36 32.91 2.32
CA SER A 264 -50.23 32.21 3.60
C SER A 264 -49.53 30.86 3.40
N ALA A 265 -48.89 30.33 4.46
CA ALA A 265 -48.24 29.02 4.42
C ALA A 265 -49.19 27.94 3.87
N THR A 266 -48.90 27.48 2.66
CA THR A 266 -49.71 26.56 1.88
C THR A 266 -48.93 25.27 1.68
N SER A 267 -49.54 24.13 2.02
CA SER A 267 -48.95 22.82 1.81
C SER A 267 -48.82 22.49 0.32
N VAL A 268 -47.64 22.01 -0.05
CA VAL A 268 -47.36 21.44 -1.37
C VAL A 268 -46.83 20.03 -1.15
N TYR A 269 -47.44 19.08 -1.85
CA TYR A 269 -47.07 17.68 -1.83
C TYR A 269 -46.34 17.37 -3.12
N ALA A 270 -45.13 16.81 -3.04
CA ALA A 270 -44.38 16.33 -4.19
C ALA A 270 -44.34 14.81 -4.15
N ARG A 271 -44.35 14.17 -5.32
CA ARG A 271 -44.09 12.72 -5.45
C ARG A 271 -43.20 12.45 -6.66
N PHE A 272 -42.44 11.37 -6.60
CA PHE A 272 -41.72 10.81 -7.73
C PHE A 272 -42.65 9.89 -8.54
N SER A 273 -42.66 10.06 -9.85
CA SER A 273 -43.51 9.33 -10.81
C SER A 273 -42.72 9.08 -12.11
N PRO A 274 -41.74 8.15 -12.09
CA PRO A 274 -40.85 7.90 -13.21
C PRO A 274 -41.55 7.22 -14.38
N THR A 275 -41.22 7.61 -15.62
CA THR A 275 -41.76 6.98 -16.84
C THR A 275 -40.88 5.87 -17.40
N SER A 276 -39.62 5.76 -16.96
CA SER A 276 -38.65 4.74 -17.39
C SER A 276 -37.79 4.28 -16.22
N ALA A 277 -37.34 3.03 -16.27
CA ALA A 277 -36.40 2.45 -15.30
C ALA A 277 -34.99 2.98 -15.60
N SER A 278 -34.58 4.01 -14.84
CA SER A 278 -33.37 4.81 -15.14
C SER A 278 -32.52 5.11 -13.90
N GLY A 279 -32.75 4.43 -12.78
CA GLY A 279 -31.93 4.56 -11.58
C GLY A 279 -32.21 5.80 -10.75
N THR A 280 -31.20 6.26 -10.01
CA THR A 280 -31.28 7.47 -9.18
C THR A 280 -31.43 8.71 -10.05
N MET A 281 -32.47 9.49 -9.77
CA MET A 281 -32.81 10.73 -10.49
C MET A 281 -32.82 11.89 -9.50
N GLN A 282 -31.95 12.87 -9.68
CA GLN A 282 -31.93 14.10 -8.89
C GLN A 282 -32.41 15.28 -9.74
N ALA A 283 -33.24 16.14 -9.16
CA ALA A 283 -33.78 17.31 -9.85
C ALA A 283 -34.19 18.40 -8.85
N VAL A 284 -34.72 19.52 -9.38
CA VAL A 284 -35.18 20.67 -8.59
C VAL A 284 -36.60 21.07 -8.96
N ILE A 285 -37.45 21.26 -7.95
CA ILE A 285 -38.76 21.91 -8.09
C ILE A 285 -38.55 23.41 -7.95
N ASN A 286 -38.89 24.17 -8.99
CA ASN A 286 -38.66 25.61 -9.06
C ASN A 286 -39.90 26.38 -8.60
N HIS A 287 -39.68 27.43 -7.82
CA HIS A 287 -40.71 28.36 -7.36
C HIS A 287 -40.35 29.76 -7.84
N ALA A 288 -41.26 30.40 -8.56
CA ALA A 288 -41.05 31.72 -9.10
C ALA A 288 -42.27 32.60 -8.88
N SER A 289 -42.04 33.89 -8.71
CA SER A 289 -43.08 34.92 -8.75
C SER A 289 -42.46 36.18 -9.32
N LEU A 290 -43.30 37.07 -9.86
CA LEU A 290 -42.83 38.32 -10.44
C LEU A 290 -42.13 39.15 -9.35
N ASN A 291 -40.91 39.61 -9.65
CA ASN A 291 -40.07 40.39 -8.73
C ASN A 291 -39.68 39.67 -7.43
N ALA A 292 -39.78 38.35 -7.38
CA ALA A 292 -39.25 37.52 -6.29
C ALA A 292 -38.05 36.72 -6.76
N GLY A 293 -37.01 36.63 -5.92
CA GLY A 293 -35.91 35.71 -6.17
C GLY A 293 -36.42 34.26 -6.18
N PRO A 294 -36.06 33.44 -7.19
CA PRO A 294 -36.57 32.08 -7.28
C PRO A 294 -36.11 31.22 -6.10
N LYS A 295 -36.94 30.24 -5.72
CA LYS A 295 -36.63 29.28 -4.66
C LYS A 295 -36.72 27.85 -5.20
N ASN A 296 -35.76 27.02 -4.81
CA ASN A 296 -35.63 25.66 -5.32
C ASN A 296 -35.76 24.65 -4.18
N VAL A 297 -36.45 23.55 -4.44
CA VAL A 297 -36.52 22.38 -3.56
C VAL A 297 -35.88 21.21 -4.28
N ASN A 298 -34.78 20.67 -3.74
CA ASN A 298 -34.11 19.50 -4.30
C ASN A 298 -34.94 18.24 -4.01
N VAL A 299 -34.99 17.36 -5.00
CA VAL A 299 -35.74 16.09 -4.95
C VAL A 299 -34.91 14.95 -5.52
N GLU A 300 -35.07 13.75 -4.93
CA GLU A 300 -34.39 12.53 -5.35
C GLU A 300 -35.34 11.33 -5.29
N GLY A 301 -35.29 10.45 -6.30
CA GLY A 301 -35.99 9.17 -6.32
C GLY A 301 -35.23 8.14 -7.16
N ILE A 302 -35.52 6.86 -6.98
CA ILE A 302 -34.84 5.77 -7.70
C ILE A 302 -35.86 5.05 -8.59
N ALA A 303 -35.73 5.21 -9.91
CA ALA A 303 -36.62 4.58 -10.88
C ALA A 303 -36.16 3.14 -11.19
N ILE A 304 -36.93 2.14 -10.75
CA ILE A 304 -36.61 0.71 -10.91
C ILE A 304 -37.49 0.04 -11.97
N ALA A 305 -37.00 -1.08 -12.53
CA ALA A 305 -37.75 -1.91 -13.48
C ALA A 305 -38.99 -2.57 -12.82
N SER A 306 -39.86 -3.20 -13.61
CA SER A 306 -40.94 -4.04 -13.08
C SER A 306 -40.36 -5.28 -12.40
N GLU A 307 -40.87 -5.65 -11.24
CA GLU A 307 -40.42 -6.86 -10.52
C GLU A 307 -40.75 -8.13 -11.33
N PRO A 308 -39.87 -9.14 -11.37
CA PRO A 308 -40.24 -10.48 -11.83
C PRO A 308 -41.37 -11.08 -10.98
N THR A 309 -42.06 -12.10 -11.49
CA THR A 309 -43.20 -12.72 -10.77
C THR A 309 -43.07 -14.22 -10.56
N VAL A 310 -42.08 -14.85 -11.18
CA VAL A 310 -41.82 -16.29 -11.11
C VAL A 310 -40.35 -16.53 -10.77
N PRO A 311 -40.04 -17.13 -9.61
CA PRO A 311 -38.66 -17.45 -9.26
C PRO A 311 -38.10 -18.62 -10.07
N SER A 312 -36.78 -18.68 -10.22
CA SER A 312 -36.12 -19.89 -10.73
C SER A 312 -36.07 -20.99 -9.67
N ALA A 313 -36.24 -22.24 -10.12
CA ALA A 313 -35.80 -23.41 -9.38
C ALA A 313 -34.29 -23.61 -9.54
N VAL A 314 -33.65 -24.23 -8.53
CA VAL A 314 -32.21 -24.53 -8.53
C VAL A 314 -32.00 -26.04 -8.62
N THR A 315 -31.12 -26.46 -9.53
CA THR A 315 -30.64 -27.85 -9.62
C THR A 315 -29.12 -27.88 -9.74
N PHE A 316 -28.50 -29.04 -9.48
CA PHE A 316 -27.04 -29.18 -9.50
C PHE A 316 -26.58 -30.11 -10.62
N GLY A 317 -25.51 -29.71 -11.30
CA GLY A 317 -24.80 -30.51 -12.30
C GLY A 317 -23.60 -31.23 -11.68
N THR A 318 -22.42 -31.07 -12.28
CA THR A 318 -21.18 -31.66 -11.77
C THR A 318 -20.82 -31.07 -10.40
N VAL A 319 -20.57 -31.96 -9.42
CA VAL A 319 -20.10 -31.61 -8.08
C VAL A 319 -18.73 -32.24 -7.87
N THR A 320 -17.77 -31.43 -7.44
CA THR A 320 -16.40 -31.87 -7.09
C THR A 320 -16.12 -31.55 -5.63
N GLY A 321 -14.87 -31.76 -5.19
CA GLY A 321 -14.45 -31.34 -3.87
C GLY A 321 -14.23 -29.85 -3.69
N ASN A 322 -14.20 -29.07 -4.77
CA ASN A 322 -13.99 -27.62 -4.69
C ASN A 322 -14.91 -26.79 -5.60
N SER A 323 -15.87 -27.43 -6.25
CA SER A 323 -16.80 -26.76 -7.15
C SER A 323 -18.16 -27.44 -7.24
N ILE A 324 -19.19 -26.63 -7.53
CA ILE A 324 -20.57 -27.06 -7.77
C ILE A 324 -21.07 -26.31 -9.01
N GLN A 325 -21.53 -27.03 -10.02
CA GLN A 325 -22.32 -26.44 -11.11
C GLN A 325 -23.76 -26.25 -10.65
N VAL A 326 -24.24 -25.02 -10.67
CA VAL A 326 -25.60 -24.62 -10.30
C VAL A 326 -26.36 -24.24 -11.57
N ASN A 327 -27.54 -24.84 -11.76
CA ASN A 327 -28.41 -24.58 -12.91
C ASN A 327 -29.73 -23.95 -12.45
N PHE A 328 -30.24 -23.03 -13.26
CA PHE A 328 -31.47 -22.27 -13.03
C PHE A 328 -32.54 -22.64 -14.06
N PHE A 329 -33.79 -22.81 -13.63
CA PHE A 329 -34.88 -23.15 -14.53
C PHE A 329 -36.22 -22.53 -14.09
N GLY A 330 -37.02 -22.09 -15.07
CA GLY A 330 -38.43 -21.71 -14.87
C GLY A 330 -38.72 -20.29 -14.40
N GLY A 331 -37.70 -19.48 -14.05
CA GLY A 331 -37.88 -18.09 -13.65
C GLY A 331 -38.12 -17.13 -14.82
N ASN A 332 -38.76 -15.98 -14.53
CA ASN A 332 -39.12 -14.98 -15.54
C ASN A 332 -38.43 -13.62 -15.39
N GLY A 333 -37.39 -13.51 -14.56
CA GLY A 333 -36.53 -12.34 -14.55
C GLY A 333 -35.64 -12.32 -15.80
N ALA A 334 -35.29 -11.11 -16.23
CA ALA A 334 -34.29 -10.91 -17.28
C ALA A 334 -32.91 -11.36 -16.81
N LYS A 335 -32.65 -11.30 -15.50
CA LYS A 335 -31.39 -11.69 -14.86
C LYS A 335 -31.62 -12.39 -13.51
N ARG A 336 -30.56 -13.01 -13.01
CA ARG A 336 -30.53 -13.80 -11.79
C ARG A 336 -29.32 -13.45 -10.94
N LEU A 337 -29.52 -13.32 -9.65
CA LEU A 337 -28.48 -13.24 -8.63
C LEU A 337 -28.41 -14.57 -7.88
N LEU A 338 -27.26 -15.27 -7.91
CA LEU A 338 -27.01 -16.44 -7.07
C LEU A 338 -26.25 -16.04 -5.82
N ILE A 339 -26.84 -16.32 -4.67
CA ILE A 339 -26.24 -16.12 -3.36
C ILE A 339 -25.94 -17.50 -2.77
N ILE A 340 -24.78 -17.64 -2.15
CA ILE A 340 -24.33 -18.86 -1.51
C ILE A 340 -23.85 -18.56 -0.09
N LYS A 341 -24.11 -19.48 0.84
CA LYS A 341 -23.63 -19.43 2.23
C LYS A 341 -23.16 -20.82 2.67
N GLN A 342 -22.09 -20.85 3.45
CA GLN A 342 -21.53 -22.09 4.00
C GLN A 342 -22.28 -22.52 5.28
N ASP A 343 -22.58 -23.82 5.40
CA ASP A 343 -23.08 -24.52 6.59
C ASP A 343 -24.40 -24.00 7.23
N SER A 344 -25.07 -23.05 6.58
CA SER A 344 -26.33 -22.47 7.07
C SER A 344 -27.12 -21.80 5.95
N ASN A 345 -28.42 -21.61 6.16
CA ASN A 345 -29.31 -20.96 5.18
C ASN A 345 -28.88 -19.53 4.87
N VAL A 346 -29.06 -19.14 3.61
CA VAL A 346 -28.94 -17.74 3.17
C VAL A 346 -29.95 -16.88 3.95
N ASP A 347 -29.44 -15.83 4.59
CA ASP A 347 -30.19 -14.90 5.45
C ASP A 347 -29.94 -13.43 5.06
N TRP A 348 -29.44 -13.20 3.84
CA TRP A 348 -29.32 -11.88 3.22
C TRP A 348 -29.91 -11.92 1.81
N LEU A 349 -30.66 -10.88 1.45
CA LEU A 349 -31.26 -10.66 0.15
C LEU A 349 -30.89 -9.25 -0.35
N PRO A 350 -30.81 -9.05 -1.68
CA PRO A 350 -30.51 -7.75 -2.27
C PRO A 350 -31.66 -6.76 -2.05
N THR A 351 -31.34 -5.47 -2.11
CA THR A 351 -32.29 -4.36 -1.99
C THR A 351 -32.61 -3.78 -3.37
N ASP A 352 -33.87 -3.43 -3.63
CA ASP A 352 -34.26 -2.79 -4.89
C ASP A 352 -33.57 -1.44 -5.10
N GLY A 353 -33.15 -1.19 -6.34
CA GLY A 353 -32.41 0.00 -6.73
C GLY A 353 -30.92 -0.02 -6.36
N GLU A 354 -30.43 -1.11 -5.74
CA GLU A 354 -29.02 -1.25 -5.36
C GLU A 354 -28.32 -2.35 -6.18
N ILE A 355 -27.08 -2.05 -6.61
CA ILE A 355 -26.22 -3.05 -7.23
C ILE A 355 -25.51 -3.87 -6.15
N VAL A 356 -25.62 -5.20 -6.28
CA VAL A 356 -24.76 -6.11 -5.54
C VAL A 356 -23.34 -6.09 -6.12
N SER A 357 -22.40 -5.55 -5.37
CA SER A 357 -20.99 -5.46 -5.74
C SER A 357 -20.19 -6.69 -5.30
N GLY A 358 -19.01 -6.89 -5.88
CA GLY A 358 -18.09 -7.97 -5.45
C GLY A 358 -18.55 -9.39 -5.81
N VAL A 359 -19.34 -9.52 -6.88
CA VAL A 359 -19.81 -10.81 -7.39
C VAL A 359 -18.66 -11.56 -8.06
N SER A 360 -18.45 -12.82 -7.69
CA SER A 360 -17.46 -13.71 -8.31
C SER A 360 -17.92 -15.16 -8.28
N ASN A 361 -17.74 -15.90 -9.38
CA ASN A 361 -18.02 -17.33 -9.40
C ASN A 361 -17.00 -18.17 -8.59
N ASN A 362 -15.96 -17.54 -8.03
CA ASN A 362 -15.09 -18.14 -7.02
C ASN A 362 -15.55 -17.68 -5.63
N PHE A 363 -15.98 -18.62 -4.79
CA PHE A 363 -16.48 -18.37 -3.44
C PHE A 363 -15.45 -17.68 -2.53
N LEU A 364 -14.16 -17.93 -2.71
CA LEU A 364 -13.11 -17.25 -1.93
C LEU A 364 -12.97 -15.78 -2.34
N ASP A 365 -13.13 -15.48 -3.63
CA ASP A 365 -12.96 -14.14 -4.20
C ASP A 365 -14.23 -13.29 -4.07
N ALA A 366 -15.41 -13.91 -3.96
CA ALA A 366 -16.68 -13.21 -3.79
C ALA A 366 -16.72 -12.46 -2.44
N VAL A 367 -17.25 -11.24 -2.47
CA VAL A 367 -17.36 -10.38 -1.27
C VAL A 367 -18.48 -10.89 -0.37
N ASN A 368 -18.19 -10.94 0.94
CA ASN A 368 -19.19 -11.20 1.97
C ASN A 368 -20.15 -10.02 2.08
N GLN A 369 -21.42 -10.24 1.72
CA GLN A 369 -22.47 -9.22 1.77
C GLN A 369 -22.98 -9.02 3.21
N SER A 370 -23.08 -10.11 3.97
CA SER A 370 -23.38 -10.13 5.40
C SER A 370 -23.35 -11.58 5.89
N ASN A 371 -22.92 -11.84 7.13
CA ASN A 371 -23.01 -13.16 7.80
C ASN A 371 -22.48 -14.37 7.00
N GLY A 372 -21.58 -14.18 6.02
CA GLY A 372 -21.04 -15.24 5.17
C GLY A 372 -21.83 -15.49 3.88
N ASN A 373 -22.89 -14.72 3.61
CA ASN A 373 -23.58 -14.72 2.32
C ASN A 373 -22.69 -14.06 1.27
N LYS A 374 -22.48 -14.74 0.16
CA LYS A 374 -21.69 -14.25 -0.96
C LYS A 374 -22.50 -14.34 -2.24
N ALA A 375 -22.52 -13.26 -3.01
CA ALA A 375 -23.08 -13.29 -4.36
C ALA A 375 -22.04 -13.87 -5.32
N VAL A 376 -22.37 -14.98 -5.97
CA VAL A 376 -21.44 -15.74 -6.84
C VAL A 376 -21.86 -15.78 -8.31
N TYR A 377 -23.01 -15.20 -8.63
CA TYR A 377 -23.45 -15.01 -10.00
C TYR A 377 -24.39 -13.82 -10.09
N ASN A 378 -24.24 -13.03 -11.15
CA ASN A 378 -25.15 -11.94 -11.53
C ASN A 378 -25.17 -11.88 -13.07
N GLY A 379 -26.24 -12.36 -13.69
CA GLY A 379 -26.33 -12.44 -15.16
C GLY A 379 -27.62 -13.07 -15.68
N ASP A 380 -27.70 -13.26 -17.00
CA ASP A 380 -28.87 -13.75 -17.75
C ASP A 380 -28.80 -15.25 -18.13
N GLY A 381 -27.68 -15.89 -17.84
CA GLY A 381 -27.42 -17.30 -18.13
C GLY A 381 -28.28 -18.26 -17.30
N SER A 382 -28.29 -19.52 -17.74
CA SER A 382 -29.05 -20.62 -17.13
C SER A 382 -28.21 -21.50 -16.19
N SER A 383 -26.91 -21.26 -16.06
CA SER A 383 -26.04 -21.97 -15.13
C SER A 383 -24.77 -21.19 -14.79
N VAL A 384 -24.13 -21.58 -13.69
CA VAL A 384 -22.82 -21.09 -13.25
C VAL A 384 -22.08 -22.22 -12.52
N THR A 385 -20.76 -22.34 -12.75
CA THR A 385 -19.92 -23.20 -11.92
C THR A 385 -19.30 -22.36 -10.80
N VAL A 386 -19.73 -22.62 -9.57
CA VAL A 386 -19.14 -22.01 -8.37
C VAL A 386 -17.89 -22.78 -7.99
N THR A 387 -16.77 -22.09 -7.82
CA THR A 387 -15.44 -22.64 -7.50
C THR A 387 -14.92 -22.10 -6.17
N GLY A 388 -13.75 -22.56 -5.72
CA GLY A 388 -13.17 -22.12 -4.44
C GLY A 388 -13.92 -22.61 -3.22
N LEU A 389 -14.71 -23.69 -3.37
CA LEU A 389 -15.42 -24.29 -2.26
C LEU A 389 -14.49 -25.20 -1.47
N SER A 390 -14.70 -25.28 -0.16
CA SER A 390 -14.09 -26.30 0.69
C SER A 390 -14.77 -27.66 0.49
N SER A 391 -13.99 -28.75 0.59
CA SER A 391 -14.46 -30.13 0.39
C SER A 391 -15.27 -30.66 1.56
N ASN A 392 -16.25 -31.52 1.28
CA ASN A 392 -17.14 -32.12 2.28
C ASN A 392 -17.88 -31.09 3.15
N ILE A 393 -18.28 -29.97 2.54
CA ILE A 393 -18.98 -28.87 3.19
C ILE A 393 -20.32 -28.62 2.50
N SER A 394 -21.36 -28.38 3.30
CA SER A 394 -22.69 -28.05 2.79
C SER A 394 -22.79 -26.57 2.45
N TYR A 395 -23.21 -26.27 1.23
CA TYR A 395 -23.48 -24.91 0.79
C TYR A 395 -24.96 -24.74 0.51
N HIS A 396 -25.52 -23.64 1.02
CA HIS A 396 -26.90 -23.25 0.85
C HIS A 396 -26.97 -22.15 -0.19
N PHE A 397 -27.85 -22.31 -1.17
CA PHE A 397 -27.99 -21.43 -2.32
C PHE A 397 -29.35 -20.74 -2.29
N ALA A 398 -29.38 -19.47 -2.67
CA ALA A 398 -30.58 -18.72 -2.99
C ALA A 398 -30.41 -18.08 -4.38
N VAL A 399 -31.38 -18.27 -5.28
CA VAL A 399 -31.43 -17.59 -6.59
C VAL A 399 -32.57 -16.59 -6.60
N VAL A 400 -32.21 -15.32 -6.78
CA VAL A 400 -33.15 -14.19 -6.82
C VAL A 400 -33.25 -13.74 -8.27
N GLU A 401 -34.44 -13.84 -8.85
CA GLU A 401 -34.74 -13.27 -10.16
C GLU A 401 -34.82 -11.76 -10.04
N PHE A 402 -34.32 -11.03 -11.04
CA PHE A 402 -34.46 -9.58 -11.07
C PHE A 402 -34.57 -9.05 -12.51
N ASN A 403 -35.19 -7.89 -12.64
CA ASN A 403 -35.21 -7.11 -13.87
C ASN A 403 -34.40 -5.83 -13.67
N GLU A 404 -33.86 -5.28 -14.76
CA GLU A 404 -33.17 -4.00 -14.75
C GLU A 404 -33.46 -3.23 -16.03
N GLY A 405 -33.41 -1.91 -15.94
CA GLY A 405 -33.33 -1.00 -17.07
C GLY A 405 -31.95 -0.36 -17.12
N GLU A 406 -31.91 0.98 -17.22
CA GLU A 406 -30.65 1.74 -17.23
C GLU A 406 -30.21 2.13 -15.81
N ASN A 407 -28.92 2.44 -15.67
CA ASN A 407 -28.32 3.09 -14.49
C ASN A 407 -28.75 2.52 -13.12
N ASN A 408 -28.57 1.22 -12.87
CA ASN A 408 -28.78 0.60 -11.54
C ASN A 408 -30.26 0.49 -11.13
N SER A 409 -31.18 0.42 -12.10
CA SER A 409 -32.63 0.27 -11.88
C SER A 409 -33.08 -1.17 -11.56
N GLN A 410 -32.28 -1.91 -10.80
CA GLN A 410 -32.52 -3.30 -10.46
C GLN A 410 -33.74 -3.46 -9.54
N ASN A 411 -34.60 -4.42 -9.84
CA ASN A 411 -35.77 -4.78 -9.04
C ASN A 411 -35.79 -6.30 -8.82
N TYR A 412 -35.58 -6.73 -7.57
CA TYR A 412 -35.32 -8.10 -7.17
C TYR A 412 -36.56 -8.75 -6.58
N LEU A 413 -36.91 -9.95 -7.07
CA LEU A 413 -38.00 -10.75 -6.51
C LEU A 413 -37.57 -11.38 -5.17
N THR A 414 -37.68 -10.62 -4.09
CA THR A 414 -37.23 -11.03 -2.74
C THR A 414 -38.35 -11.69 -1.93
N ALA A 415 -39.61 -11.50 -2.32
CA ALA A 415 -40.77 -12.11 -1.64
C ALA A 415 -40.86 -13.64 -1.84
N SER A 416 -40.29 -14.17 -2.94
CA SER A 416 -40.26 -15.61 -3.24
C SER A 416 -39.09 -15.91 -4.17
N TYR A 417 -38.15 -16.74 -3.72
CA TYR A 417 -36.90 -17.03 -4.43
C TYR A 417 -36.55 -18.52 -4.35
N GLY A 418 -35.75 -19.00 -5.30
CA GLY A 418 -35.36 -20.41 -5.33
C GLY A 418 -34.30 -20.70 -4.28
N ILE A 419 -34.43 -21.82 -3.57
CA ILE A 419 -33.46 -22.28 -2.58
C ILE A 419 -33.06 -23.73 -2.84
N ALA A 420 -31.79 -24.06 -2.59
CA ALA A 420 -31.32 -25.44 -2.63
C ALA A 420 -30.05 -25.61 -1.77
N ILE A 421 -29.71 -26.85 -1.43
CA ILE A 421 -28.53 -27.19 -0.63
C ILE A 421 -27.75 -28.26 -1.37
N GLN A 422 -26.43 -28.12 -1.43
CA GLN A 422 -25.54 -29.12 -1.99
C GLN A 422 -24.25 -29.21 -1.19
N THR A 423 -23.82 -30.45 -0.92
CA THR A 423 -22.53 -30.74 -0.27
C THR A 423 -21.49 -31.04 -1.33
N THR A 424 -20.32 -30.39 -1.24
CA THR A 424 -19.15 -30.73 -2.07
C THR A 424 -18.67 -32.15 -1.76
N LEU A 425 -18.03 -32.81 -2.72
CA LEU A 425 -17.48 -34.14 -2.47
C LEU A 425 -16.33 -34.06 -1.46
N ALA A 426 -16.15 -35.11 -0.66
CA ALA A 426 -14.92 -35.26 0.09
C ALA A 426 -13.75 -35.53 -0.88
N VAL A 427 -12.59 -34.93 -0.61
CA VAL A 427 -11.35 -35.19 -1.37
C VAL A 427 -10.43 -36.10 -0.57
N PRO A 428 -9.57 -36.90 -1.22
CA PRO A 428 -8.55 -37.67 -0.52
C PRO A 428 -7.63 -36.77 0.33
N THR A 429 -7.39 -37.16 1.58
CA THR A 429 -6.53 -36.42 2.51
C THR A 429 -5.49 -37.32 3.16
N ILE A 430 -4.29 -36.77 3.36
CA ILE A 430 -3.25 -37.31 4.22
C ILE A 430 -3.03 -36.29 5.33
N THR A 431 -2.91 -36.75 6.57
CA THR A 431 -2.63 -35.93 7.75
C THR A 431 -1.37 -36.44 8.45
N ILE A 432 -0.51 -35.50 8.85
CA ILE A 432 0.77 -35.75 9.53
C ILE A 432 0.84 -34.97 10.84
N ASN A 433 1.49 -35.53 11.86
CA ASN A 433 1.75 -34.83 13.13
C ASN A 433 2.92 -35.45 13.91
N PRO A 434 3.93 -34.69 14.36
CA PRO A 434 4.17 -33.26 14.05
C PRO A 434 4.63 -33.05 12.61
N ALA A 435 4.59 -31.80 12.12
CA ALA A 435 5.04 -31.44 10.77
C ALA A 435 6.58 -31.33 10.63
N SER A 436 7.34 -31.40 11.74
CA SER A 436 8.80 -31.37 11.71
C SER A 436 9.45 -32.24 12.79
N LEU A 437 10.65 -32.74 12.51
CA LEU A 437 11.48 -33.52 13.42
C LEU A 437 12.91 -32.98 13.42
N ASN A 438 13.39 -32.47 14.56
CA ASN A 438 14.76 -31.96 14.70
C ASN A 438 15.65 -32.91 15.50
N PHE A 439 16.65 -33.50 14.87
CA PHE A 439 17.60 -34.45 15.45
C PHE A 439 18.86 -33.79 16.05
N GLY A 440 19.04 -32.49 15.88
CA GLY A 440 20.20 -31.76 16.41
C GLY A 440 21.52 -32.23 15.78
N ASN A 441 22.59 -32.20 16.57
CA ASN A 441 23.93 -32.55 16.11
C ASN A 441 24.25 -34.01 16.45
N ILE A 442 24.64 -34.80 15.45
CA ILE A 442 24.95 -36.23 15.57
C ILE A 442 26.33 -36.49 14.97
N GLY A 443 27.15 -37.28 15.66
CA GLY A 443 28.48 -37.66 15.17
C GLY A 443 28.40 -38.38 13.82
N VAL A 444 29.29 -38.07 12.88
CA VAL A 444 29.35 -38.78 11.59
C VAL A 444 29.52 -40.28 11.81
N GLY A 445 28.66 -41.08 11.18
CA GLY A 445 28.61 -42.53 11.34
C GLY A 445 27.88 -43.01 12.60
N ILE A 446 27.37 -42.11 13.44
CA ILE A 446 26.56 -42.43 14.62
C ILE A 446 25.08 -42.31 14.26
N THR A 447 24.30 -43.31 14.65
CA THR A 447 22.84 -43.27 14.51
C THR A 447 22.22 -42.63 15.75
N SER A 448 21.37 -41.64 15.54
CA SER A 448 20.57 -40.99 16.59
C SER A 448 19.50 -41.92 17.18
N ALA A 449 18.97 -41.53 18.34
CA ALA A 449 17.71 -42.09 18.83
C ALA A 449 16.58 -41.80 17.83
N GLU A 450 15.68 -42.76 17.65
CA GLU A 450 14.52 -42.59 16.78
C GLU A 450 13.55 -41.54 17.32
N LYS A 451 12.92 -40.81 16.40
CA LYS A 451 11.77 -39.92 16.64
C LYS A 451 10.58 -40.47 15.89
N VAL A 452 9.38 -39.99 16.22
CA VAL A 452 8.14 -40.51 15.65
C VAL A 452 7.22 -39.38 15.18
N TYR A 453 6.55 -39.59 14.06
CA TYR A 453 5.36 -38.84 13.67
C TYR A 453 4.22 -39.80 13.32
N THR A 454 2.98 -39.35 13.45
CA THR A 454 1.80 -40.10 13.03
C THR A 454 1.40 -39.72 11.62
N LEU A 455 1.07 -40.72 10.80
CA LEU A 455 0.52 -40.60 9.46
C LEU A 455 -0.89 -41.21 9.44
N SER A 456 -1.87 -40.47 8.93
CA SER A 456 -3.23 -40.97 8.73
C SER A 456 -3.81 -40.43 7.42
N GLY A 457 -4.93 -40.97 6.98
CA GLY A 457 -5.58 -40.51 5.76
C GLY A 457 -7.03 -40.93 5.67
N ALA A 458 -7.83 -40.13 4.96
CA ALA A 458 -9.25 -40.35 4.76
C ALA A 458 -9.61 -40.14 3.29
N THR A 459 -10.71 -40.79 2.87
CA THR A 459 -11.26 -40.69 1.52
C THR A 459 -10.24 -40.95 0.40
N LEU A 460 -9.23 -41.78 0.70
CA LEU A 460 -8.13 -42.14 -0.20
C LEU A 460 -8.65 -42.91 -1.41
N SER A 461 -8.04 -42.72 -2.57
CA SER A 461 -8.38 -43.44 -3.82
C SER A 461 -7.12 -44.07 -4.44
N PRO A 462 -7.18 -45.32 -4.94
CA PRO A 462 -8.29 -46.27 -4.90
C PRO A 462 -8.68 -46.72 -3.47
N SER A 463 -9.73 -47.54 -3.29
CA SER A 463 -10.22 -47.92 -1.95
C SER A 463 -9.26 -48.76 -1.12
N SER A 464 -8.22 -49.34 -1.72
CA SER A 464 -7.12 -49.99 -1.03
C SER A 464 -5.83 -49.75 -1.79
N GLY A 465 -4.74 -49.49 -1.07
CA GLY A 465 -3.44 -49.13 -1.66
C GLY A 465 -2.40 -48.90 -0.58
N SER A 466 -1.38 -48.10 -0.89
CA SER A 466 -0.39 -47.67 0.11
C SER A 466 0.00 -46.21 -0.05
N ILE A 467 0.45 -45.61 1.06
CA ILE A 467 1.18 -44.33 1.06
C ILE A 467 2.66 -44.66 1.08
N LEU A 468 3.39 -44.17 0.07
CA LEU A 468 4.83 -44.25 0.02
C LEU A 468 5.42 -43.11 0.86
N VAL A 469 6.21 -43.46 1.86
CA VAL A 469 6.96 -42.51 2.69
C VAL A 469 8.42 -42.60 2.30
N SER A 470 9.03 -41.50 1.87
CA SER A 470 10.43 -41.46 1.40
C SER A 470 11.25 -40.47 2.21
N ALA A 471 12.40 -40.90 2.73
CA ALA A 471 13.31 -40.07 3.49
C ALA A 471 14.43 -39.47 2.62
N PRO A 472 14.94 -38.26 2.97
CA PRO A 472 16.13 -37.71 2.35
C PRO A 472 17.39 -38.43 2.85
N SER A 473 18.52 -38.22 2.16
CA SER A 473 19.81 -38.82 2.54
C SER A 473 20.16 -38.51 4.00
N GLY A 474 20.72 -39.51 4.70
CA GLY A 474 21.04 -39.42 6.13
C GLY A 474 19.89 -39.82 7.06
N TYR A 475 18.66 -39.94 6.58
CA TYR A 475 17.51 -40.38 7.39
C TYR A 475 17.01 -41.75 6.94
N GLU A 476 16.52 -42.52 7.89
CA GLU A 476 15.90 -43.83 7.66
C GLU A 476 14.56 -43.89 8.37
N LEU A 477 13.64 -44.68 7.81
CA LEU A 477 12.25 -44.82 8.21
C LEU A 477 11.95 -46.24 8.64
N SER A 478 11.03 -46.41 9.58
CA SER A 478 10.49 -47.71 9.96
C SER A 478 9.02 -47.63 10.41
N LEU A 479 8.31 -48.74 10.26
CA LEU A 479 6.97 -48.95 10.84
C LEU A 479 7.03 -49.65 12.21
N THR A 480 8.21 -50.11 12.62
CA THR A 480 8.43 -50.81 13.90
C THR A 480 9.52 -50.10 14.69
N SER A 481 9.24 -49.77 15.94
CA SER A 481 10.24 -49.19 16.85
C SER A 481 11.45 -50.11 17.00
N GLY A 482 12.66 -49.56 16.92
CA GLY A 482 13.92 -50.27 17.16
C GLY A 482 14.44 -51.16 16.02
N GLY A 483 13.77 -51.29 14.87
CA GLY A 483 14.26 -52.14 13.78
C GLY A 483 13.56 -51.92 12.44
N GLY A 484 14.05 -52.55 11.36
CA GLY A 484 13.41 -52.51 10.03
C GLY A 484 13.59 -51.20 9.26
N TYR A 485 14.67 -50.47 9.54
CA TYR A 485 14.94 -49.17 8.95
C TYR A 485 15.36 -49.23 7.47
N SER A 486 14.77 -48.37 6.64
CA SER A 486 15.03 -48.24 5.20
C SER A 486 14.90 -46.79 4.73
N SER A 487 15.33 -46.47 3.50
CA SER A 487 15.16 -45.13 2.92
C SER A 487 13.70 -44.79 2.56
N SER A 488 12.85 -45.82 2.47
CA SER A 488 11.41 -45.66 2.25
C SER A 488 10.61 -46.79 2.91
N VAL A 489 9.39 -46.47 3.32
CA VAL A 489 8.41 -47.45 3.80
C VAL A 489 7.09 -47.28 3.06
N SER A 490 6.35 -48.38 2.88
CA SER A 490 5.02 -48.38 2.25
C SER A 490 3.98 -48.67 3.32
N VAL A 491 3.07 -47.72 3.54
CA VAL A 491 2.05 -47.80 4.60
C VAL A 491 0.71 -48.20 3.97
N PRO A 492 0.23 -49.44 4.16
CA PRO A 492 -0.99 -49.90 3.51
C PRO A 492 -2.22 -49.24 4.12
N TYR A 493 -3.24 -49.02 3.29
CA TYR A 493 -4.54 -48.52 3.70
C TYR A 493 -5.65 -49.30 2.99
N THR A 494 -6.84 -49.39 3.60
CA THR A 494 -8.01 -50.11 3.08
C THR A 494 -9.29 -49.35 3.39
N ASN A 495 -10.37 -49.65 2.67
CA ASN A 495 -11.66 -48.94 2.79
C ASN A 495 -11.53 -47.41 2.72
N ASN A 496 -10.65 -46.91 1.84
CA ASN A 496 -10.35 -45.48 1.66
C ASN A 496 -9.77 -44.78 2.93
N ILE A 497 -9.35 -45.54 3.95
CA ILE A 497 -8.89 -45.02 5.24
C ILE A 497 -7.50 -45.57 5.55
N LEU A 498 -6.56 -44.66 5.88
CA LEU A 498 -5.33 -44.99 6.56
C LEU A 498 -5.49 -44.66 8.05
N ALA A 499 -5.58 -45.70 8.88
CA ALA A 499 -5.58 -45.54 10.33
C ALA A 499 -4.29 -44.85 10.79
N SER A 500 -4.37 -44.10 11.90
CA SER A 500 -3.19 -43.41 12.46
C SER A 500 -2.07 -44.40 12.73
N THR A 501 -0.97 -44.21 12.00
CA THR A 501 0.18 -45.12 11.96
C THR A 501 1.42 -44.35 12.37
N ASN A 502 2.18 -44.89 13.34
CA ASN A 502 3.47 -44.32 13.73
C ASN A 502 4.52 -44.61 12.66
N ILE A 503 5.23 -43.57 12.24
CA ILE A 503 6.41 -43.65 11.40
C ILE A 503 7.62 -43.26 12.26
N TYR A 504 8.51 -44.22 12.48
CA TYR A 504 9.74 -44.02 13.22
C TYR A 504 10.83 -43.54 12.26
N VAL A 505 11.55 -42.50 12.65
CA VAL A 505 12.57 -41.84 11.84
C VAL A 505 13.84 -41.77 12.66
N ARG A 506 14.97 -42.15 12.09
CA ARG A 506 16.29 -41.94 12.70
C ARG A 506 17.23 -41.27 11.71
N PHE A 507 18.23 -40.59 12.26
CA PHE A 507 19.23 -39.82 11.52
C PHE A 507 20.63 -40.40 11.75
N THR A 508 21.37 -40.68 10.67
CA THR A 508 22.76 -41.17 10.64
C THR A 508 23.55 -40.35 9.60
N PRO A 509 24.21 -39.24 10.00
CA PRO A 509 25.00 -38.42 9.08
C PRO A 509 26.23 -39.18 8.57
N THR A 510 26.51 -39.07 7.27
CA THR A 510 27.65 -39.70 6.59
C THR A 510 28.85 -38.76 6.38
N SER A 511 28.66 -37.47 6.62
CA SER A 511 29.67 -36.42 6.51
C SER A 511 29.36 -35.29 7.47
N ILE A 512 30.35 -34.44 7.77
CA ILE A 512 30.14 -33.26 8.61
C ILE A 512 29.38 -32.22 7.78
N GLY A 513 28.33 -31.63 8.36
CA GLY A 513 27.52 -30.61 7.70
C GLY A 513 26.03 -30.75 7.98
N ASN A 514 25.24 -29.87 7.38
CA ASN A 514 23.79 -29.82 7.57
C ASN A 514 23.07 -30.85 6.68
N TYR A 515 22.08 -31.53 7.25
CA TYR A 515 21.22 -32.54 6.61
C TYR A 515 19.74 -32.14 6.64
N ASN A 516 19.42 -30.84 6.68
CA ASN A 516 18.02 -30.43 6.59
C ASN A 516 17.38 -30.90 5.26
N GLY A 517 16.19 -31.47 5.33
CA GLY A 517 15.47 -32.01 4.18
C GLY A 517 14.01 -32.28 4.48
N VAL A 518 13.32 -32.96 3.56
CA VAL A 518 11.90 -33.30 3.70
C VAL A 518 11.67 -34.80 3.53
N ILE A 519 10.90 -35.39 4.44
CA ILE A 519 10.26 -36.69 4.20
C ILE A 519 8.97 -36.44 3.44
N THR A 520 8.75 -37.15 2.34
CA THR A 520 7.53 -37.03 1.52
C THR A 520 6.56 -38.18 1.78
N ASN A 521 5.28 -37.88 1.91
CA ASN A 521 4.19 -38.86 2.06
C ASN A 521 3.27 -38.77 0.83
N VAL A 522 3.32 -39.76 -0.05
CA VAL A 522 2.67 -39.73 -1.38
C VAL A 522 1.79 -40.97 -1.58
N GLY A 523 0.54 -40.77 -1.96
CA GLY A 523 -0.35 -41.88 -2.34
C GLY A 523 -1.83 -41.56 -2.15
N GLY A 524 -2.68 -42.52 -2.50
CA GLY A 524 -4.12 -42.43 -2.25
C GLY A 524 -4.83 -41.26 -2.93
N SER A 525 -4.29 -40.72 -4.02
CA SER A 525 -4.78 -39.51 -4.72
C SER A 525 -4.89 -38.26 -3.86
N ALA A 526 -4.31 -38.26 -2.66
CA ALA A 526 -4.24 -37.11 -1.79
C ALA A 526 -3.06 -36.20 -2.18
N PRO A 527 -3.13 -34.88 -1.92
CA PRO A 527 -1.98 -34.01 -2.04
C PRO A 527 -0.82 -34.50 -1.16
N THR A 528 0.40 -34.44 -1.70
CA THR A 528 1.62 -34.81 -0.97
C THR A 528 1.75 -34.02 0.33
N GLN A 529 2.06 -34.71 1.43
CA GLN A 529 2.37 -34.09 2.72
C GLN A 529 3.85 -34.24 3.04
N ASN A 530 4.49 -33.15 3.46
CA ASN A 530 5.93 -33.12 3.77
C ASN A 530 6.17 -32.95 5.27
N ILE A 531 7.14 -33.69 5.80
CA ILE A 531 7.68 -33.48 7.15
C ILE A 531 9.07 -32.87 7.00
N ASP A 532 9.33 -31.74 7.65
CA ASP A 532 10.69 -31.19 7.72
C ASP A 532 11.55 -32.02 8.66
N VAL A 533 12.71 -32.48 8.21
CA VAL A 533 13.71 -33.12 9.06
C VAL A 533 14.94 -32.23 9.16
N LEU A 534 15.36 -31.94 10.39
CA LEU A 534 16.50 -31.08 10.68
C LEU A 534 17.57 -31.88 11.42
N GLY A 535 18.82 -31.73 11.03
CA GLY A 535 19.93 -32.49 11.62
C GLY A 535 21.27 -32.07 11.07
N SER A 536 22.32 -32.18 11.87
CA SER A 536 23.69 -31.85 11.45
C SER A 536 24.66 -32.97 11.82
N GLY A 537 25.46 -33.40 10.85
CA GLY A 537 26.62 -34.25 11.07
C GLY A 537 27.74 -33.43 11.71
N MET A 538 28.29 -33.89 12.83
CA MET A 538 29.42 -33.28 13.53
C MET A 538 30.55 -34.29 13.72
N VAL A 539 31.73 -33.81 14.12
CA VAL A 539 32.83 -34.69 14.51
C VAL A 539 32.35 -35.65 15.60
N PRO A 540 32.58 -36.98 15.48
CA PRO A 540 32.13 -37.94 16.49
C PRO A 540 32.75 -37.60 17.84
N ASN A 541 31.94 -37.14 18.79
CA ASN A 541 32.42 -36.74 20.12
C ASN A 541 32.51 -37.93 21.10
N SER A 542 32.75 -39.14 20.60
CA SER A 542 32.91 -40.34 21.41
C SER A 542 34.32 -40.90 21.20
N ALA A 543 35.01 -41.19 22.31
CA ALA A 543 36.38 -41.67 22.45
C ALA A 543 36.74 -43.01 21.75
N GLN A 544 36.05 -43.37 20.68
CA GLN A 544 36.18 -44.65 19.96
C GLN A 544 37.09 -44.57 18.73
N ASN A 545 37.51 -43.38 18.27
CA ASN A 545 38.36 -43.19 17.07
C ASN A 545 39.44 -42.09 17.25
N VAL A 546 40.11 -42.05 18.40
CA VAL A 546 41.24 -41.13 18.66
C VAL A 546 42.55 -41.90 18.53
N ASP A 547 43.48 -41.43 17.68
CA ASP A 547 44.82 -42.03 17.54
C ASP A 547 45.78 -41.54 18.63
N ILE A 548 45.72 -40.24 18.96
CA ILE A 548 46.66 -39.57 19.87
C ILE A 548 45.89 -38.62 20.78
N ILE A 549 46.20 -38.63 22.08
CA ILE A 549 45.67 -37.68 23.07
C ILE A 549 46.79 -36.76 23.54
N VAL A 550 46.53 -35.46 23.57
CA VAL A 550 47.40 -34.44 24.15
C VAL A 550 46.72 -33.87 25.40
N ALA A 551 47.39 -33.92 26.55
CA ALA A 551 46.86 -33.38 27.81
C ALA A 551 47.99 -32.80 28.67
N GLN A 552 47.89 -31.51 29.05
CA GLN A 552 48.93 -30.82 29.83
C GLN A 552 49.08 -31.39 31.25
N ASP A 553 48.08 -32.11 31.76
CA ASP A 553 48.09 -32.77 33.07
C ASP A 553 48.80 -34.14 33.05
N GLY A 554 49.31 -34.58 31.90
CA GLY A 554 50.01 -35.85 31.73
C GLY A 554 49.09 -37.06 31.54
N THR A 555 47.77 -36.87 31.42
CA THR A 555 46.82 -37.97 31.20
C THR A 555 46.73 -38.44 29.74
N GLY A 556 47.37 -37.72 28.81
CA GLY A 556 47.45 -38.04 27.38
C GLY A 556 48.71 -38.80 26.99
N ASN A 557 48.84 -39.09 25.68
CA ASN A 557 50.08 -39.63 25.11
C ASN A 557 51.21 -38.60 25.08
N PHE A 558 50.87 -37.32 24.93
CA PHE A 558 51.81 -36.19 24.93
C PHE A 558 51.29 -35.05 25.81
N VAL A 559 52.19 -34.22 26.31
CA VAL A 559 51.85 -33.01 27.09
C VAL A 559 51.84 -31.75 26.21
N THR A 560 52.49 -31.78 25.06
CA THR A 560 52.51 -30.70 24.06
C THR A 560 51.90 -31.15 22.73
N ILE A 561 51.34 -30.21 21.99
CA ILE A 561 50.73 -30.46 20.68
C ILE A 561 51.82 -30.72 19.63
N GLN A 562 52.94 -29.98 19.70
CA GLN A 562 54.02 -30.14 18.72
C GLN A 562 54.68 -31.53 18.80
N GLU A 563 54.89 -32.09 19.99
CA GLU A 563 55.42 -33.45 20.14
C GLU A 563 54.49 -34.51 19.53
N ALA A 564 53.18 -34.35 19.73
CA ALA A 564 52.18 -35.24 19.12
C ALA A 564 52.24 -35.18 17.59
N ILE A 565 52.35 -34.00 17.00
CA ILE A 565 52.51 -33.84 15.54
C ILE A 565 53.82 -34.47 15.06
N ASN A 566 54.93 -34.25 15.78
CA ASN A 566 56.24 -34.79 15.44
C ASN A 566 56.29 -36.33 15.50
N SER A 567 55.40 -36.95 16.28
CA SER A 567 55.30 -38.42 16.36
C SER A 567 54.73 -39.08 15.09
N ILE A 568 54.11 -38.30 14.20
CA ILE A 568 53.52 -38.80 12.96
C ILE A 568 54.60 -38.94 11.88
N PRO A 569 54.74 -40.12 11.23
CA PRO A 569 55.72 -40.32 10.16
C PRO A 569 55.51 -39.40 8.95
N ALA A 570 56.62 -38.99 8.32
CA ALA A 570 56.63 -38.06 7.17
C ALA A 570 55.78 -38.52 5.97
N ASN A 571 55.57 -39.83 5.81
CA ASN A 571 54.82 -40.45 4.71
C ASN A 571 53.39 -40.88 5.11
N ASN A 572 52.79 -40.22 6.10
CA ASN A 572 51.46 -40.57 6.60
C ASN A 572 50.36 -40.51 5.51
N SER A 573 49.78 -41.66 5.18
CA SER A 573 48.69 -41.80 4.21
C SER A 573 47.31 -42.04 4.84
N VAL A 574 47.23 -42.15 6.15
CA VAL A 574 46.00 -42.44 6.91
C VAL A 574 45.63 -41.22 7.75
N MET A 575 44.33 -40.89 7.84
CA MET A 575 43.88 -39.80 8.70
C MET A 575 44.24 -40.10 10.16
N LYS A 576 44.98 -39.20 10.81
CA LYS A 576 45.34 -39.28 12.23
C LYS A 576 44.57 -38.26 13.04
N VAL A 577 43.81 -38.73 14.02
CA VAL A 577 43.00 -37.89 14.91
C VAL A 577 43.74 -37.65 16.22
N ILE A 578 44.15 -36.40 16.44
CA ILE A 578 44.77 -35.92 17.67
C ILE A 578 43.72 -35.18 18.51
N LEU A 579 43.30 -35.77 19.63
CA LEU A 579 42.44 -35.12 20.61
C LEU A 579 43.28 -34.27 21.56
N ILE A 580 42.99 -32.98 21.63
CA ILE A 580 43.65 -32.02 22.50
C ILE A 580 42.70 -31.72 23.67
N LYS A 581 43.08 -32.13 24.88
CA LYS A 581 42.31 -31.88 26.09
C LYS A 581 42.19 -30.37 26.38
N LYS A 582 41.27 -30.01 27.27
CA LYS A 582 41.13 -28.61 27.73
C LYS A 582 42.46 -28.12 28.31
N GLY A 583 42.83 -26.88 27.99
CA GLY A 583 44.10 -26.30 28.36
C GLY A 583 44.45 -25.09 27.50
N THR A 584 45.42 -24.30 27.96
CA THR A 584 46.05 -23.23 27.16
C THR A 584 47.46 -23.65 26.80
N TYR A 585 47.64 -24.02 25.55
CA TYR A 585 48.88 -24.49 24.95
C TYR A 585 49.62 -23.30 24.35
N ASN A 586 50.61 -22.78 25.08
CA ASN A 586 51.44 -21.66 24.65
C ASN A 586 52.53 -22.14 23.67
N GLU A 587 52.12 -22.57 22.48
CA GLU A 587 52.96 -23.26 21.51
C GLU A 587 52.89 -22.59 20.13
N LYS A 588 54.05 -22.48 19.47
CA LYS A 588 54.13 -22.18 18.04
C LYS A 588 54.10 -23.50 17.28
N ILE A 589 53.03 -23.76 16.54
CA ILE A 589 52.76 -25.06 15.91
C ILE A 589 53.25 -25.08 14.46
N PHE A 590 53.88 -26.18 14.07
CA PHE A 590 54.37 -26.49 12.73
C PHE A 590 53.76 -27.80 12.23
N ILE A 591 52.86 -27.70 11.24
CA ILE A 591 52.25 -28.85 10.56
C ILE A 591 53.09 -29.20 9.35
N THR A 592 53.76 -30.36 9.39
CA THR A 592 54.62 -30.87 8.32
C THR A 592 54.02 -32.05 7.55
N ASN A 593 52.96 -32.67 8.09
CA ASN A 593 52.38 -33.92 7.60
C ASN A 593 50.94 -33.71 7.11
N SER A 594 50.54 -34.50 6.10
CA SER A 594 49.16 -34.55 5.58
C SER A 594 48.29 -35.53 6.38
N ASN A 595 46.97 -35.46 6.18
CA ASN A 595 45.99 -36.38 6.77
C ASN A 595 45.99 -36.31 8.32
N ILE A 596 45.83 -35.11 8.86
CA ILE A 596 45.78 -34.87 10.31
C ILE A 596 44.46 -34.17 10.67
N THR A 597 43.84 -34.61 11.75
CA THR A 597 42.77 -33.90 12.43
C THR A 597 43.25 -33.49 13.82
N LEU A 598 43.31 -32.20 14.10
CA LEU A 598 43.46 -31.67 15.45
C LEU A 598 42.07 -31.31 15.97
N VAL A 599 41.61 -32.00 17.02
CA VAL A 599 40.29 -31.75 17.61
C VAL A 599 40.44 -31.39 19.08
N GLY A 600 39.94 -30.22 19.48
CA GLY A 600 39.85 -29.85 20.88
C GLY A 600 38.71 -30.58 21.59
N GLU A 601 38.88 -30.82 22.87
CA GLU A 601 37.84 -31.35 23.75
C GLU A 601 36.69 -30.35 23.91
N GLU A 602 36.99 -29.05 23.91
CA GLU A 602 36.01 -27.97 23.99
C GLU A 602 36.54 -26.70 23.33
N ARG A 603 35.76 -26.14 22.40
CA ARG A 603 36.13 -24.97 21.58
C ARG A 603 36.73 -23.83 22.38
N GLU A 604 36.06 -23.37 23.42
CA GLU A 604 36.44 -22.19 24.18
C GLU A 604 37.52 -22.46 25.25
N ASN A 605 37.79 -23.73 25.59
CA ASN A 605 38.68 -24.12 26.68
C ASN A 605 39.90 -24.94 26.23
N THR A 606 39.98 -25.33 24.95
CA THR A 606 41.19 -25.87 24.32
C THR A 606 41.79 -24.80 23.41
N LYS A 607 42.85 -24.11 23.87
CA LYS A 607 43.43 -22.94 23.20
C LYS A 607 44.87 -23.16 22.80
N ILE A 608 45.22 -22.84 21.56
CA ILE A 608 46.60 -22.73 21.07
C ILE A 608 46.92 -21.24 20.98
N VAL A 609 47.91 -20.77 21.74
CA VAL A 609 48.22 -19.34 21.87
C VAL A 609 49.70 -19.10 21.63
N TYR A 610 50.04 -18.20 20.72
CA TYR A 610 51.42 -17.77 20.55
C TYR A 610 51.46 -16.39 19.89
N ALA A 611 52.19 -15.45 20.50
CA ALA A 611 52.34 -14.10 19.98
C ALA A 611 53.49 -14.05 18.96
N GLU A 612 53.16 -13.80 17.70
CA GLU A 612 54.15 -13.56 16.65
C GLU A 612 53.69 -12.45 15.70
N LEU A 613 54.53 -11.44 15.50
CA LEU A 613 54.32 -10.39 14.51
C LEU A 613 55.20 -10.67 13.30
N ARG A 614 54.68 -10.51 12.08
CA ARG A 614 55.42 -10.84 10.85
C ARG A 614 56.76 -10.11 10.76
N SER A 615 56.79 -8.82 11.09
CA SER A 615 58.02 -8.02 11.07
C SER A 615 59.02 -8.46 12.13
N ASN A 616 58.54 -8.84 13.32
CA ASN A 616 59.37 -9.45 14.36
C ASN A 616 59.99 -10.76 13.88
N TRP A 617 59.18 -11.67 13.33
CA TRP A 617 59.65 -12.94 12.75
C TRP A 617 60.70 -12.73 11.66
N HIS A 618 60.54 -11.74 10.77
CA HIS A 618 61.55 -11.42 9.74
C HIS A 618 62.91 -11.05 10.33
N ILE A 619 62.93 -10.40 11.50
CA ILE A 619 64.16 -9.98 12.17
C ILE A 619 64.77 -11.14 12.98
N THR A 620 63.93 -11.94 13.65
CA THR A 620 64.36 -12.91 14.67
C THR A 620 64.55 -14.34 14.15
N SER A 621 63.95 -14.70 13.01
CA SER A 621 63.92 -16.10 12.54
C SER A 621 65.28 -16.68 12.12
N GLY A 622 66.24 -15.83 11.73
CA GLY A 622 67.58 -16.25 11.29
C GLY A 622 67.59 -17.26 10.13
N GLY A 623 66.48 -17.41 9.39
CA GLY A 623 66.31 -18.37 8.31
C GLY A 623 65.99 -19.82 8.72
N SER A 624 66.00 -20.15 10.02
CA SER A 624 65.72 -21.51 10.52
C SER A 624 64.25 -21.75 10.88
N ASP A 625 63.54 -20.70 11.29
CA ASP A 625 62.10 -20.71 11.57
C ASP A 625 61.32 -20.18 10.36
N TRP A 626 60.55 -21.05 9.71
CA TRP A 626 59.73 -20.69 8.54
C TRP A 626 58.31 -20.20 8.89
N GLY A 627 57.96 -20.19 10.17
CA GLY A 627 56.61 -19.91 10.66
C GLY A 627 56.44 -18.49 11.18
N ALA A 628 55.53 -17.72 10.60
CA ALA A 628 55.18 -16.37 11.07
C ALA A 628 53.88 -16.33 11.89
N ALA A 629 53.26 -17.50 12.17
CA ALA A 629 51.95 -17.63 12.78
C ALA A 629 51.98 -18.42 14.10
N THR A 630 50.87 -18.41 14.84
CA THR A 630 50.62 -19.38 15.93
C THR A 630 50.58 -20.80 15.40
N LEU A 631 49.90 -21.06 14.28
CA LEU A 631 49.88 -22.35 13.58
C LEU A 631 50.33 -22.18 12.13
N ASN A 632 51.41 -22.89 11.77
CA ASN A 632 52.10 -22.78 10.50
C ASN A 632 51.95 -24.09 9.71
N ILE A 633 51.45 -24.00 8.48
CA ILE A 633 51.18 -25.15 7.61
C ILE A 633 52.24 -25.18 6.50
N ASN A 634 53.04 -26.24 6.48
CA ASN A 634 54.12 -26.39 5.50
C ASN A 634 53.59 -26.54 4.07
N SER A 635 54.44 -26.21 3.11
CA SER A 635 54.17 -26.39 1.68
C SER A 635 53.87 -27.86 1.35
N GLY A 636 52.81 -28.10 0.56
CA GLY A 636 52.41 -29.44 0.14
C GLY A 636 51.59 -30.25 1.15
N VAL A 637 51.34 -29.74 2.36
CA VAL A 637 50.42 -30.37 3.31
C VAL A 637 48.99 -30.34 2.75
N SER A 638 48.31 -31.48 2.82
CA SER A 638 46.90 -31.59 2.46
C SER A 638 46.07 -32.40 3.45
N ASN A 639 44.74 -32.23 3.40
CA ASN A 639 43.79 -32.92 4.28
C ASN A 639 44.08 -32.65 5.78
N LEU A 640 44.18 -31.38 6.15
CA LEU A 640 44.26 -30.95 7.55
C LEU A 640 42.87 -30.52 8.02
N VAL A 641 42.42 -31.06 9.15
CA VAL A 641 41.18 -30.65 9.83
C VAL A 641 41.52 -30.06 11.18
N LEU A 642 41.02 -28.87 11.45
CA LEU A 642 41.03 -28.24 12.78
C LEU A 642 39.59 -28.20 13.28
N ALA A 643 39.33 -28.75 14.46
CA ALA A 643 37.97 -28.83 14.99
C ALA A 643 37.88 -28.49 16.48
N ASN A 644 36.80 -27.82 16.88
CA ASN A 644 36.41 -27.66 18.29
C ASN A 644 37.52 -27.10 19.20
N LEU A 645 38.27 -26.10 18.73
CA LEU A 645 39.37 -25.46 19.48
C LEU A 645 39.52 -23.97 19.15
N THR A 646 40.33 -23.26 19.93
CA THR A 646 40.71 -21.85 19.69
C THR A 646 42.17 -21.75 19.25
N ILE A 647 42.47 -20.95 18.22
CA ILE A 647 43.84 -20.55 17.85
C ILE A 647 43.92 -19.03 17.91
N TYR A 648 44.86 -18.52 18.70
CA TYR A 648 44.94 -17.09 18.99
C TYR A 648 46.37 -16.56 18.92
N ASN A 649 46.57 -15.58 18.05
CA ASN A 649 47.77 -14.74 18.07
C ASN A 649 47.51 -13.48 18.90
N ASN A 650 48.03 -13.46 20.13
CA ASN A 650 47.79 -12.42 21.13
C ASN A 650 48.88 -11.32 21.15
N TYR A 651 49.61 -11.13 20.05
CA TYR A 651 50.75 -10.20 19.99
C TYR A 651 50.35 -8.75 20.33
N GLY A 652 49.26 -8.24 19.77
CA GLY A 652 48.77 -6.89 20.08
C GLY A 652 48.41 -6.68 21.56
N SER A 653 47.81 -7.68 22.22
CA SER A 653 47.52 -7.59 23.67
C SER A 653 48.77 -7.56 24.53
N LEU A 654 49.85 -8.24 24.11
CA LEU A 654 51.11 -8.30 24.87
C LEU A 654 52.04 -7.13 24.57
N TYR A 655 52.08 -6.66 23.32
CA TYR A 655 53.12 -5.75 22.83
C TYR A 655 52.58 -4.48 22.14
N GLY A 656 51.26 -4.31 22.06
CA GLY A 656 50.61 -3.08 21.59
C GLY A 656 50.65 -2.84 20.09
N SER A 657 51.10 -3.80 19.28
CA SER A 657 51.11 -3.70 17.81
C SER A 657 50.00 -4.52 17.19
N THR A 658 49.22 -3.91 16.29
CA THR A 658 48.08 -4.54 15.59
C THR A 658 48.35 -4.76 14.09
N ASP A 659 49.63 -4.80 13.70
CA ASP A 659 50.08 -5.02 12.32
C ASP A 659 49.91 -6.52 11.92
N HIS A 660 50.55 -7.01 10.85
CA HIS A 660 50.38 -8.38 10.35
C HIS A 660 50.78 -9.45 11.38
N GLN A 661 49.81 -10.15 11.96
CA GLN A 661 49.99 -11.21 12.96
C GLN A 661 49.04 -12.39 12.72
N PHE A 662 49.58 -13.45 12.13
CA PHE A 662 48.83 -14.60 11.67
C PHE A 662 48.46 -15.54 12.84
N ALA A 663 47.19 -15.92 12.96
CA ALA A 663 46.79 -17.06 13.79
C ALA A 663 47.09 -18.37 13.05
N ILE A 664 46.74 -18.42 11.76
CA ILE A 664 47.02 -19.55 10.88
C ILE A 664 47.65 -19.03 9.58
N ARG A 665 48.75 -19.64 9.15
CA ARG A 665 49.39 -19.36 7.85
C ARG A 665 49.75 -20.63 7.10
N GLY A 666 49.40 -20.70 5.82
CA GLY A 666 49.78 -21.78 4.90
C GLY A 666 50.09 -21.27 3.49
N ALA A 667 51.24 -21.65 2.92
CA ALA A 667 51.69 -21.15 1.62
C ALA A 667 51.07 -21.89 0.44
N THR A 668 51.32 -23.20 0.30
CA THR A 668 50.81 -24.06 -0.80
C THR A 668 50.01 -25.24 -0.28
N ALA A 669 49.40 -25.09 0.90
CA ALA A 669 48.57 -26.13 1.50
C ALA A 669 47.23 -26.29 0.74
N ASP A 670 46.67 -27.50 0.72
CA ASP A 670 45.41 -27.81 0.04
C ASP A 670 44.46 -28.57 0.96
N ARG A 671 43.14 -28.52 0.72
CA ARG A 671 42.10 -29.25 1.48
C ARG A 671 42.22 -29.00 2.98
N ILE A 672 42.18 -27.72 3.37
CA ILE A 672 42.22 -27.29 4.78
C ILE A 672 40.81 -27.05 5.27
N THR A 673 40.43 -27.74 6.34
CA THR A 673 39.09 -27.69 6.91
C THR A 673 39.13 -27.16 8.34
N ILE A 674 38.25 -26.22 8.67
CA ILE A 674 38.16 -25.63 10.02
C ILE A 674 36.70 -25.68 10.47
N ILE A 675 36.41 -26.34 11.60
CA ILE A 675 35.04 -26.67 12.02
C ILE A 675 34.84 -26.33 13.47
N ASN A 676 33.87 -25.48 13.79
CA ASN A 676 33.56 -25.11 15.17
C ASN A 676 34.78 -24.56 15.93
N CYS A 677 35.56 -23.68 15.31
CA CYS A 677 36.77 -23.11 15.91
C CYS A 677 36.68 -21.59 16.08
N ASP A 678 37.43 -21.07 17.05
CA ASP A 678 37.73 -19.64 17.18
C ASP A 678 39.12 -19.36 16.60
N ILE A 679 39.21 -18.58 15.53
CA ILE A 679 40.48 -18.18 14.92
C ILE A 679 40.64 -16.67 15.09
N LYS A 680 41.60 -16.27 15.92
CA LYS A 680 41.70 -14.91 16.45
C LYS A 680 43.08 -14.31 16.30
N ALA A 681 43.14 -13.01 16.04
CA ALA A 681 44.36 -12.24 16.16
C ALA A 681 44.05 -10.80 16.61
N ASP A 682 44.90 -10.22 17.46
CA ASP A 682 44.90 -8.80 17.83
C ASP A 682 45.39 -7.83 16.71
N GLY A 683 45.52 -8.32 15.48
CA GLY A 683 46.04 -7.55 14.34
C GLY A 683 45.57 -8.12 13.00
N GLY A 684 46.28 -7.78 11.92
CA GLY A 684 45.89 -8.14 10.55
C GLY A 684 46.27 -9.58 10.16
N ASP A 685 45.67 -10.07 9.07
CA ASP A 685 45.97 -11.36 8.40
C ASP A 685 45.69 -12.64 9.22
N THR A 686 44.74 -12.61 10.16
CA THR A 686 44.42 -13.71 11.10
C THR A 686 44.40 -15.11 10.47
N LEU A 687 43.65 -15.34 9.38
CA LEU A 687 43.61 -16.59 8.62
C LEU A 687 44.16 -16.39 7.20
N SER A 688 45.38 -16.89 6.97
CA SER A 688 46.15 -16.69 5.74
C SER A 688 46.47 -17.99 5.02
N LEU A 689 45.54 -18.47 4.19
CA LEU A 689 45.72 -19.67 3.35
C LEU A 689 45.97 -19.26 1.90
N TRP A 690 47.23 -19.26 1.47
CA TRP A 690 47.70 -18.51 0.30
C TRP A 690 47.99 -19.33 -0.96
N ASN A 691 47.42 -20.52 -1.09
CA ASN A 691 47.62 -21.37 -2.27
C ASN A 691 46.76 -20.91 -3.46
N VAL A 692 47.30 -20.01 -4.29
CA VAL A 692 46.63 -19.45 -5.47
C VAL A 692 46.30 -20.49 -6.56
N SER A 693 47.06 -21.59 -6.67
CA SER A 693 46.97 -22.49 -7.83
C SER A 693 45.95 -23.62 -7.64
N SER A 694 45.91 -24.22 -6.46
CA SER A 694 45.09 -25.42 -6.20
C SER A 694 44.30 -25.40 -4.89
N GLY A 695 44.49 -24.40 -4.03
CA GLY A 695 44.00 -24.39 -2.66
C GLY A 695 42.49 -24.58 -2.56
N LYS A 696 42.04 -25.56 -1.78
CA LYS A 696 40.62 -25.81 -1.46
C LYS A 696 40.42 -25.74 0.04
N TYR A 697 39.49 -24.92 0.50
CA TYR A 697 39.23 -24.74 1.92
C TYR A 697 37.74 -24.79 2.22
N TYR A 698 37.40 -25.40 3.36
CA TYR A 698 36.03 -25.49 3.87
C TYR A 698 35.98 -25.10 5.34
N HIS A 699 35.17 -24.10 5.68
CA HIS A 699 35.04 -23.63 7.06
C HIS A 699 33.56 -23.60 7.50
N TYR A 700 33.27 -24.15 8.67
CA TYR A 700 31.90 -24.30 9.17
C TYR A 700 31.79 -23.93 10.65
N ASN A 701 30.76 -23.16 11.00
CA ASN A 701 30.46 -22.77 12.37
C ASN A 701 31.65 -22.14 13.13
N CYS A 702 32.48 -21.34 12.43
CA CYS A 702 33.67 -20.74 12.99
C CYS A 702 33.41 -19.31 13.50
N TYR A 703 34.28 -18.83 14.39
CA TYR A 703 34.36 -17.42 14.76
C TYR A 703 35.73 -16.87 14.34
N PHE A 704 35.71 -15.85 13.49
CA PHE A 704 36.91 -15.17 12.99
C PHE A 704 36.98 -13.77 13.57
N GLU A 705 38.12 -13.41 14.15
CA GLU A 705 38.32 -12.11 14.79
C GLU A 705 39.68 -11.52 14.40
N GLY A 706 39.70 -10.27 13.92
CA GLY A 706 40.95 -9.59 13.57
C GLY A 706 40.79 -8.15 13.07
N TYR A 707 41.88 -7.62 12.50
CA TYR A 707 41.99 -6.26 11.95
C TYR A 707 41.93 -6.30 10.41
N VAL A 708 42.92 -5.75 9.70
CA VAL A 708 42.88 -5.73 8.22
C VAL A 708 43.07 -7.14 7.64
N ASP A 709 42.26 -7.48 6.63
CA ASP A 709 42.35 -8.72 5.85
C ASP A 709 42.35 -10.02 6.71
N PHE A 710 41.62 -10.04 7.83
CA PHE A 710 41.71 -11.12 8.81
C PHE A 710 41.20 -12.49 8.30
N VAL A 711 40.39 -12.55 7.25
CA VAL A 711 40.17 -13.78 6.48
C VAL A 711 40.60 -13.54 5.04
N CYS A 712 41.77 -14.08 4.68
CA CYS A 712 42.41 -13.82 3.38
C CYS A 712 42.83 -15.10 2.64
N PRO A 713 41.88 -15.97 2.22
CA PRO A 713 42.18 -17.15 1.43
C PRO A 713 42.58 -16.81 -0.03
N ARG A 714 43.34 -17.72 -0.64
CA ARG A 714 43.66 -17.76 -2.07
C ARG A 714 43.32 -19.15 -2.62
N GLY A 715 42.60 -19.24 -3.74
CA GLY A 715 42.04 -20.49 -4.28
C GLY A 715 40.52 -20.63 -4.08
N TRP A 716 40.00 -21.84 -3.89
CA TRP A 716 38.60 -22.10 -3.56
C TRP A 716 38.38 -22.09 -2.05
N CYS A 717 37.42 -21.31 -1.57
CA CYS A 717 37.06 -21.27 -0.16
C CYS A 717 35.54 -21.20 -0.01
N TYR A 718 34.97 -22.13 0.75
CA TYR A 718 33.56 -22.10 1.14
C TYR A 718 33.46 -22.00 2.66
N ILE A 719 32.83 -20.93 3.14
CA ILE A 719 32.58 -20.68 4.56
C ILE A 719 31.07 -20.67 4.78
N SER A 720 30.59 -21.35 5.81
CA SER A 720 29.17 -21.35 6.16
C SER A 720 28.92 -21.28 7.66
N ASP A 721 27.77 -20.72 8.03
CA ASP A 721 27.25 -20.69 9.41
C ASP A 721 28.22 -20.05 10.41
N SER A 722 29.05 -19.10 9.96
CA SER A 722 30.18 -18.57 10.73
C SER A 722 29.95 -17.12 11.16
N ARG A 723 30.75 -16.65 12.12
CA ARG A 723 30.72 -15.29 12.65
C ARG A 723 32.05 -14.58 12.38
N PHE A 724 31.98 -13.33 11.96
CA PHE A 724 33.13 -12.49 11.65
C PHE A 724 33.07 -11.24 12.53
N TYR A 725 34.16 -10.90 13.23
CA TYR A 725 34.21 -9.73 14.10
C TYR A 725 35.43 -8.85 13.80
N GLN A 726 35.17 -7.66 13.25
CA GLN A 726 36.20 -6.67 12.92
C GLN A 726 36.51 -5.77 14.11
N ARG A 727 37.77 -5.75 14.54
CA ARG A 727 38.25 -5.00 15.72
C ARG A 727 38.63 -3.55 15.42
N SER A 728 38.87 -3.17 14.16
CA SER A 728 39.36 -1.85 13.79
C SER A 728 38.49 -1.10 12.79
N ALA A 729 38.10 0.11 13.16
CA ALA A 729 37.35 1.02 12.30
C ALA A 729 38.24 1.67 11.22
N SER A 730 39.57 1.65 11.41
CA SER A 730 40.54 2.16 10.43
C SER A 730 41.06 1.07 9.48
N ALA A 731 40.72 -0.20 9.71
CA ALA A 731 41.05 -1.28 8.79
C ALA A 731 40.28 -1.12 7.47
N SER A 732 40.98 -1.19 6.35
CA SER A 732 40.38 -1.00 5.02
C SER A 732 39.54 -2.19 4.53
N ALA A 733 39.58 -3.34 5.20
CA ALA A 733 38.80 -4.53 4.89
C ALA A 733 38.88 -5.56 6.02
N SER A 734 37.83 -6.38 6.16
CA SER A 734 37.78 -7.56 7.05
C SER A 734 38.16 -8.83 6.30
N ILE A 735 37.67 -8.98 5.07
CA ILE A 735 37.90 -10.15 4.23
C ILE A 735 38.63 -9.76 2.94
N TRP A 736 39.50 -10.63 2.48
CA TRP A 736 40.32 -10.43 1.29
C TRP A 736 40.37 -11.71 0.47
N TYR A 737 40.51 -11.62 -0.85
CA TYR A 737 40.54 -12.80 -1.70
C TYR A 737 41.48 -12.67 -2.90
N ASP A 738 42.18 -13.75 -3.25
CA ASP A 738 42.90 -13.87 -4.52
C ASP A 738 42.47 -15.13 -5.28
N GLY A 739 41.72 -14.91 -6.35
CA GLY A 739 41.37 -15.94 -7.33
C GLY A 739 42.08 -15.78 -8.68
N SER A 740 43.09 -14.90 -8.77
CA SER A 740 43.68 -14.45 -10.04
C SER A 740 44.31 -15.56 -10.88
N SER A 741 44.78 -16.63 -10.25
CA SER A 741 45.44 -17.75 -10.94
C SER A 741 44.45 -18.72 -11.61
N ASN A 742 43.15 -18.68 -11.27
CA ASN A 742 42.16 -19.55 -11.89
C ASN A 742 40.75 -18.94 -11.80
N GLN A 743 40.14 -18.63 -12.95
CA GLN A 743 38.81 -18.03 -13.07
C GLN A 743 37.69 -18.83 -12.36
N ASN A 744 37.85 -20.14 -12.21
CA ASN A 744 36.87 -21.01 -11.55
C ASN A 744 37.01 -21.02 -10.03
N SER A 745 38.06 -20.43 -9.47
CA SER A 745 38.20 -20.24 -8.02
C SER A 745 37.05 -19.36 -7.51
N LYS A 746 36.48 -19.77 -6.37
CA LYS A 746 35.37 -19.05 -5.72
C LYS A 746 35.67 -18.91 -4.24
N PHE A 747 35.42 -17.72 -3.72
CA PHE A 747 35.24 -17.47 -2.30
C PHE A 747 33.77 -17.24 -2.03
N VAL A 748 33.15 -18.18 -1.31
CA VAL A 748 31.73 -18.16 -0.99
C VAL A 748 31.58 -18.17 0.52
N ILE A 749 30.84 -17.18 1.04
CA ILE A 749 30.45 -17.13 2.44
C ILE A 749 28.93 -17.18 2.48
N ARG A 750 28.38 -18.18 3.18
CA ARG A 750 26.93 -18.42 3.24
C ARG A 750 26.39 -18.47 4.67
N ASN A 751 25.15 -18.00 4.87
CA ASN A 751 24.42 -18.12 6.15
C ASN A 751 25.25 -17.67 7.37
N SER A 752 26.07 -16.65 7.20
CA SER A 752 27.05 -16.19 8.19
C SER A 752 26.70 -14.79 8.69
N ARG A 753 27.33 -14.38 9.78
CA ARG A 753 27.08 -13.07 10.40
C ARG A 753 28.35 -12.24 10.49
N PHE A 754 28.30 -11.03 9.94
CA PHE A 754 29.36 -10.04 10.03
C PHE A 754 29.04 -9.01 11.10
N GLU A 755 30.01 -8.76 11.99
CA GLU A 755 29.96 -7.81 13.08
C GLU A 755 31.29 -7.06 13.17
N GLY A 756 31.30 -5.96 13.92
CA GLY A 756 32.53 -5.26 14.24
C GLY A 756 32.29 -3.98 15.01
N VAL A 757 33.37 -3.23 15.18
CA VAL A 757 33.34 -1.84 15.63
C VAL A 757 32.61 -0.94 14.60
N PRO A 758 32.07 0.22 15.00
CA PRO A 758 31.36 1.10 14.07
C PRO A 758 32.19 1.52 12.84
N ASN A 759 31.55 1.54 11.67
CA ASN A 759 32.05 1.86 10.35
C ASN A 759 33.14 0.91 9.81
N PHE A 760 33.11 -0.37 10.20
CA PHE A 760 34.11 -1.30 9.74
C PHE A 760 33.97 -1.66 8.25
N ALA A 761 35.10 -1.84 7.56
CA ALA A 761 35.08 -2.19 6.15
C ALA A 761 34.89 -3.70 5.94
N LEU A 762 34.02 -4.07 4.99
CA LEU A 762 33.68 -5.48 4.73
C LEU A 762 34.83 -6.22 4.03
N GLY A 763 35.14 -5.94 2.77
CA GLY A 763 36.19 -6.67 2.06
C GLY A 763 36.76 -5.96 0.84
N ARG A 764 37.92 -6.45 0.35
CA ARG A 764 38.62 -5.90 -0.82
C ARG A 764 39.26 -6.98 -1.70
N HIS A 765 39.71 -6.56 -2.89
CA HIS A 765 40.39 -7.42 -3.89
C HIS A 765 39.48 -8.52 -4.49
N HIS A 766 38.23 -8.18 -4.81
CA HIS A 766 37.29 -9.09 -5.45
C HIS A 766 37.44 -9.05 -6.98
N LEU A 767 37.55 -10.23 -7.60
CA LEU A 767 37.41 -10.40 -9.04
C LEU A 767 35.95 -10.77 -9.38
N ASP A 768 35.47 -10.30 -10.52
CA ASP A 768 34.11 -10.54 -10.97
C ASP A 768 33.79 -12.04 -11.00
N ALA A 769 32.59 -12.39 -10.50
CA ALA A 769 32.10 -13.76 -10.42
C ALA A 769 33.00 -14.73 -9.64
N GLN A 770 33.80 -14.24 -8.68
CA GLN A 770 34.60 -15.09 -7.79
C GLN A 770 34.38 -14.87 -6.29
N PHE A 771 33.68 -13.80 -5.89
CA PHE A 771 33.40 -13.48 -4.49
C PHE A 771 31.89 -13.46 -4.26
N TYR A 772 31.38 -14.31 -3.38
CA TYR A 772 29.95 -14.44 -3.09
C TYR A 772 29.66 -14.35 -1.60
N LEU A 773 28.70 -13.49 -1.26
CA LEU A 773 28.10 -13.37 0.06
C LEU A 773 26.62 -13.74 -0.09
N ILE A 774 26.21 -14.90 0.41
CA ILE A 774 24.87 -15.48 0.17
C ILE A 774 24.17 -15.67 1.51
N ASP A 775 22.94 -15.17 1.67
CA ASP A 775 22.14 -15.35 2.89
C ASP A 775 22.86 -14.90 4.18
N ASN A 776 23.79 -13.94 4.09
CA ASN A 776 24.53 -13.44 5.25
C ASN A 776 23.78 -12.30 5.94
N THR A 777 24.02 -12.16 7.24
CA THR A 777 23.53 -11.04 8.06
C THR A 777 24.67 -10.09 8.41
N PHE A 778 24.38 -8.81 8.48
CA PHE A 778 25.36 -7.75 8.78
C PHE A 778 24.86 -6.96 9.98
N SER A 779 25.74 -6.66 10.93
CA SER A 779 25.41 -5.74 12.02
C SER A 779 25.13 -4.34 11.49
N PHE A 780 24.45 -3.53 12.31
CA PHE A 780 24.26 -2.10 12.03
C PHE A 780 25.57 -1.30 12.03
N ASN A 781 26.59 -1.80 12.74
CA ASN A 781 27.89 -1.15 12.94
C ASN A 781 28.71 -1.06 11.67
#